data_AF-A0A0W0F5P5-F1
#
_entry.id   AF-A0A0W0F5P5-F1
#
_cell.length_a   1.000
_cell.length_b   1.000
_cell.length_c   1.000
_cell.angle_alpha   90.00
_cell.angle_beta   90.00
_cell.angle_gamma   90.00
#
_symmetry.space_group_name_H-M   'P 1'
#
loop_
_entity.id
_entity.type
_entity.pdbx_description
1 polymer ?
#
loop_
_entity_poly.entity_id
_entity_poly.type
_entity_poly.pdbx_seq_one_letter_code
_entity_poly.pdbx_strand_id
1 'polypeptide(L)'
;MSRLPSTFTSLYRLFLRTTSASVLHYSPATRNLRQLWRPVFVDVAQNIKKIQDDATAASSRREMQKYIEEWESRMDNTLKFLYTSATSRGLSHRVIRNLSLLVLSEYQRNSVKLPVWNPRLAPDSNEYSIEMTHKNMNKLEKRQHAKEFDKKAVNALDQMSTTTIPFTSNHYVRDLRMTGVGNQMRDKFVEPTLFLEEFLPIPALPVPEFGAEQKAKFRKASEMSEAGEIAMYEPFILATTEFCPTLSLSDTHKYPDDITWVHQPGLIKPDICARLGPTLTNEATDISTTELCLRGSETPFKAISRDPTDVLAQLATYAGAQLASQPRTHCFSIHFTRHHVRLFRWDRSGAIVTRRVPFAEETYLVDSLWRYSHAARQDQGYDPFVTEVGEDDGINVQNVRSALKLDEHARIWRFQVTSRDNDRFFYGLLIPPRHPSPCIPTGRCTQGSPVVDENGELAYLKETWRGIKPHAKIEGEVYETLHAASVSNIPTVIASGDAKGKWQCTVTEVERVPTLLHSVPRSRSQYVDIPGNKAHHDAYARAGILHCDVSLGNIFITKTGGLLIDWDLSKNIREFGNNEFELTGTWQFISARLLSTRTPQGAPHMLADDLESFYHVLCYLTLLSGQHNLSPSAVFAQISDVYNDRWVYRGRMAGGTRKIGCFKDR
;
A
#
# COMPACT_ATOMS: atom_id res chain seq x y z
N MET A 1 12.37 42.88 -43.66
CA MET A 1 12.68 41.82 -42.66
C MET A 1 14.18 41.74 -42.49
N SER A 2 14.68 41.94 -41.27
CA SER A 2 16.11 41.81 -40.97
C SER A 2 16.60 40.39 -41.26
N ARG A 3 17.82 40.28 -41.80
CA ARG A 3 18.47 38.98 -42.05
C ARG A 3 19.01 38.43 -40.72
N LEU A 4 18.85 37.13 -40.51
CA LEU A 4 19.43 36.45 -39.34
C LEU A 4 20.97 36.49 -39.41
N PRO A 5 21.67 36.58 -38.26
CA PRO A 5 23.13 36.55 -38.20
C PRO A 5 23.72 35.32 -38.88
N SER A 6 24.87 35.50 -39.53
CA SER A 6 25.59 34.41 -40.20
C SER A 6 25.97 33.30 -39.20
N THR A 7 26.34 33.65 -37.97
CA THR A 7 26.63 32.74 -36.85
C THR A 7 25.47 31.80 -36.54
N PHE A 8 24.25 32.33 -36.40
CA PHE A 8 23.05 31.54 -36.17
C PHE A 8 22.75 30.59 -37.34
N THR A 9 22.85 31.06 -38.58
CA THR A 9 22.62 30.20 -39.76
C THR A 9 23.66 29.09 -39.92
N SER A 10 24.90 29.34 -39.46
CA SER A 10 25.97 28.34 -39.45
C SER A 10 25.75 27.31 -38.35
N LEU A 11 25.36 27.74 -37.15
CA LEU A 11 25.01 26.87 -36.03
C LEU A 11 23.85 25.93 -36.37
N TYR A 12 22.79 26.45 -37.01
CA TYR A 12 21.67 25.62 -37.46
C TYR A 12 22.10 24.59 -38.51
N ARG A 13 22.97 24.96 -39.46
CA ARG A 13 23.52 24.02 -40.44
C ARG A 13 24.38 22.93 -39.78
N LEU A 14 25.18 23.30 -38.78
CA LEU A 14 25.96 22.34 -38.00
C LEU A 14 25.05 21.37 -37.24
N PHE A 15 24.02 21.88 -36.57
CA PHE A 15 23.00 21.10 -35.87
C PHE A 15 22.30 20.09 -36.78
N LEU A 16 21.91 20.50 -38.00
CA LEU A 16 21.26 19.59 -38.95
C LEU A 16 22.17 18.42 -39.37
N ARG A 17 23.49 18.67 -39.49
CA ARG A 17 24.49 17.67 -39.84
C ARG A 17 24.76 16.73 -38.67
N THR A 18 24.98 17.26 -37.46
CA THR A 18 25.23 16.46 -36.24
C THR A 18 24.02 15.64 -35.84
N THR A 19 22.80 16.16 -35.99
CA THR A 19 21.57 15.39 -35.76
C THR A 19 21.48 14.18 -36.68
N SER A 20 21.81 14.34 -37.97
CA SER A 20 21.83 13.21 -38.91
C SER A 20 22.90 12.19 -38.55
N ALA A 21 24.12 12.65 -38.24
CA ALA A 21 25.23 11.78 -37.86
C ALA A 21 24.96 11.03 -36.54
N SER A 22 24.28 11.66 -35.58
CA SER A 22 23.98 11.08 -34.26
C SER A 22 23.15 9.80 -34.31
N VAL A 23 22.38 9.62 -35.39
CA VAL A 23 21.57 8.43 -35.68
C VAL A 23 22.08 7.65 -36.88
N LEU A 24 23.38 7.78 -37.19
CA LEU A 24 24.04 7.08 -38.30
C LEU A 24 23.34 7.29 -39.65
N HIS A 25 22.85 8.51 -39.88
CA HIS A 25 22.12 8.92 -41.08
C HIS A 25 20.81 8.15 -41.34
N TYR A 26 20.24 7.50 -40.31
CA TYR A 26 18.94 6.87 -40.42
C TYR A 26 17.85 7.94 -40.62
N SER A 27 17.31 7.98 -41.86
CA SER A 27 16.45 9.08 -42.33
C SER A 27 15.20 9.30 -41.48
N PRO A 28 14.46 8.25 -41.04
CA PRO A 28 13.29 8.43 -40.18
C PRO A 28 13.64 9.06 -38.82
N ALA A 29 14.68 8.57 -38.15
CA ALA A 29 15.12 9.12 -36.88
C ALA A 29 15.64 10.56 -37.03
N THR A 30 16.38 10.84 -38.11
CA THR A 30 16.89 12.17 -38.43
C THR A 30 15.75 13.17 -38.58
N ARG A 31 14.68 12.79 -39.29
CA ARG A 31 13.49 13.63 -39.47
C ARG A 31 12.80 13.94 -38.14
N ASN A 32 12.59 12.93 -37.29
CA ASN A 32 11.88 13.09 -36.03
C ASN A 32 12.67 13.98 -35.05
N LEU A 33 13.99 13.76 -34.94
CA LEU A 33 14.86 14.59 -34.11
C LEU A 33 14.89 16.05 -34.60
N ARG A 34 14.94 16.28 -35.92
CA ARG A 34 14.82 17.64 -36.47
C ARG A 34 13.48 18.28 -36.14
N GLN A 35 12.38 17.52 -36.14
CA GLN A 35 11.06 18.02 -35.74
C GLN A 35 11.00 18.41 -34.27
N LEU A 36 11.66 17.66 -33.39
CA LEU A 36 11.72 17.95 -31.95
C LEU A 36 12.34 19.32 -31.65
N TRP A 37 13.49 19.62 -32.26
CA TRP A 37 14.25 20.84 -31.95
C TRP A 37 13.93 22.03 -32.85
N ARG A 38 13.17 21.84 -33.95
CA ARG A 38 12.79 22.94 -34.86
C ARG A 38 12.06 24.09 -34.16
N PRO A 39 11.09 23.87 -33.25
CA PRO A 39 10.43 24.97 -32.53
C PRO A 39 11.41 25.84 -31.75
N VAL A 40 12.44 25.24 -31.15
CA VAL A 40 13.47 25.94 -30.37
C VAL A 40 14.28 26.90 -31.26
N PHE A 41 14.69 26.46 -32.46
CA PHE A 41 15.39 27.33 -33.41
C PHE A 41 14.48 28.43 -33.99
N VAL A 42 13.19 28.14 -34.19
CA VAL A 42 12.22 29.14 -34.68
C VAL A 42 12.02 30.24 -33.65
N ASP A 43 11.88 29.88 -32.37
CA ASP A 43 11.69 30.83 -31.28
C ASP A 43 12.90 31.77 -31.10
N VAL A 44 14.12 31.23 -31.12
CA VAL A 44 15.35 32.06 -31.06
C VAL A 44 15.51 32.95 -32.28
N ALA A 45 15.19 32.45 -33.49
CA ALA A 45 15.19 33.27 -34.69
C ALA A 45 14.18 34.44 -34.63
N GLN A 46 13.05 34.27 -33.93
CA GLN A 46 12.09 35.34 -33.69
C GLN A 46 12.63 36.36 -32.69
N ASN A 47 13.24 35.91 -31.58
CA ASN A 47 13.85 36.81 -30.59
C ASN A 47 15.01 37.62 -31.16
N ILE A 48 15.89 37.01 -31.98
CA ILE A 48 16.95 37.73 -32.70
C ILE A 48 16.38 38.83 -33.59
N LYS A 49 15.30 38.55 -34.32
CA LYS A 49 14.64 39.55 -35.17
C LYS A 49 14.01 40.69 -34.36
N LYS A 50 13.45 40.40 -33.18
CA LYS A 50 12.90 41.41 -32.26
C LYS A 50 13.99 42.29 -31.65
N ILE A 51 15.16 41.74 -31.33
CA ILE A 51 16.32 42.51 -30.83
C ILE A 51 16.88 43.44 -31.92
N GLN A 52 16.86 43.01 -33.17
CA GLN A 52 17.29 43.81 -34.34
C GLN A 52 16.26 44.89 -34.75
N ASP A 53 15.08 44.91 -34.13
CA ASP A 53 14.05 45.92 -34.37
C ASP A 53 14.21 47.09 -33.37
N ASP A 54 14.41 48.30 -33.90
CA ASP A 54 14.71 49.50 -33.10
C ASP A 54 13.56 49.91 -32.16
N ALA A 55 12.35 49.40 -32.39
CA ALA A 55 11.14 49.67 -31.59
C ALA A 55 11.08 48.92 -30.25
N THR A 56 11.96 47.94 -30.01
CA THR A 56 11.91 47.11 -28.80
C THR A 56 12.48 47.85 -27.58
N ALA A 57 11.80 47.82 -26.43
CA ALA A 57 12.28 48.45 -25.19
C ALA A 57 13.64 47.90 -24.72
N ALA A 58 14.50 48.76 -24.15
CA ALA A 58 15.86 48.40 -23.76
C ALA A 58 15.93 47.30 -22.67
N SER A 59 14.94 47.23 -21.77
CA SER A 59 14.79 46.16 -20.79
C SER A 59 14.49 44.81 -21.44
N SER A 60 13.52 44.77 -22.35
CA SER A 60 13.15 43.56 -23.11
C SER A 60 14.27 43.09 -24.03
N ARG A 61 15.09 44.00 -24.58
CA ARG A 61 16.30 43.63 -25.33
C ARG A 61 17.31 42.90 -24.46
N ARG A 62 17.57 43.37 -23.24
CA ARG A 62 18.49 42.71 -22.29
C ARG A 62 18.00 41.31 -21.89
N GLU A 63 16.71 41.15 -21.64
CA GLU A 63 16.10 39.85 -21.31
C GLU A 63 16.20 38.87 -22.47
N MET A 64 15.85 39.29 -23.69
CA MET A 64 15.98 38.44 -24.88
C MET A 64 17.44 38.10 -25.18
N GLN A 65 18.39 39.00 -24.89
CA GLN A 65 19.81 38.72 -25.07
C GLN A 65 20.32 37.68 -24.07
N LYS A 66 19.94 37.79 -22.80
CA LYS A 66 20.22 36.77 -21.77
C LYS A 66 19.62 35.41 -22.15
N TYR A 67 18.39 35.38 -22.66
CA TYR A 67 17.76 34.16 -23.16
C TYR A 67 18.55 33.51 -24.30
N ILE A 68 19.08 34.32 -25.23
CA ILE A 68 19.90 33.82 -26.34
C ILE A 68 21.22 33.26 -25.81
N GLU A 69 21.90 33.92 -24.88
CA GLU A 69 23.15 33.45 -24.26
C GLU A 69 22.94 32.10 -23.53
N GLU A 70 21.87 31.98 -22.76
CA GLU A 70 21.49 30.72 -22.10
C GLU A 70 21.16 29.62 -23.13
N TRP A 71 20.48 29.99 -24.21
CA TRP A 71 20.18 29.06 -25.30
C TRP A 71 21.44 28.58 -26.03
N GLU A 72 22.40 29.47 -26.30
CA GLU A 72 23.68 29.11 -26.94
C GLU A 72 24.44 28.10 -26.08
N SER A 73 24.53 28.33 -24.77
CA SER A 73 25.14 27.38 -23.82
C SER A 73 24.44 26.02 -23.81
N ARG A 74 23.10 25.99 -23.86
CA ARG A 74 22.33 24.74 -23.96
C ARG A 74 22.53 24.05 -25.30
N MET A 75 22.66 24.81 -26.38
CA MET A 75 22.88 24.29 -27.72
C MET A 75 24.27 23.66 -27.84
N ASP A 76 25.30 24.21 -27.21
CA ASP A 76 26.63 23.62 -27.15
C ASP A 76 26.62 22.26 -26.44
N ASN A 77 25.91 22.16 -25.31
CA ASN A 77 25.70 20.88 -24.63
C ASN A 77 24.94 19.87 -25.50
N THR A 78 23.94 20.34 -26.24
CA THR A 78 23.15 19.51 -27.17
C THR A 78 24.02 19.01 -28.33
N LEU A 79 24.85 19.86 -28.92
CA LEU A 79 25.78 19.50 -29.99
C LEU A 79 26.85 18.52 -29.50
N LYS A 80 27.39 18.73 -28.30
CA LYS A 80 28.31 17.80 -27.64
C LYS A 80 27.66 16.42 -27.48
N PHE A 81 26.41 16.39 -27.03
CA PHE A 81 25.66 15.15 -26.86
C PHE A 81 25.40 14.42 -28.20
N LEU A 82 24.96 15.16 -29.24
CA LEU A 82 24.75 14.63 -30.58
C LEU A 82 26.07 14.13 -31.22
N TYR A 83 27.18 14.83 -30.95
CA TYR A 83 28.51 14.42 -31.39
C TYR A 83 28.95 13.13 -30.71
N THR A 84 28.82 13.02 -29.38
CA THR A 84 29.12 11.79 -28.63
C THR A 84 28.24 10.62 -29.11
N SER A 85 26.99 10.89 -29.48
CA SER A 85 26.08 9.91 -30.08
C SER A 85 26.50 9.46 -31.49
N ALA A 86 27.15 10.34 -32.26
CA ALA A 86 27.61 10.02 -33.61
C ALA A 86 28.91 9.19 -33.59
N THR A 87 29.78 9.44 -32.61
CA THR A 87 31.10 8.80 -32.50
C THR A 87 31.10 7.54 -31.63
N SER A 88 30.18 7.42 -30.67
CA SER A 88 30.06 6.25 -29.81
C SER A 88 28.77 5.49 -30.09
N ARG A 89 28.83 4.14 -30.14
CA ARG A 89 27.64 3.28 -30.15
C ARG A 89 27.10 2.99 -28.73
N GLY A 90 27.50 3.82 -27.77
CA GLY A 90 27.23 3.66 -26.35
C GLY A 90 25.87 4.21 -25.93
N LEU A 91 25.82 4.73 -24.71
CA LEU A 91 24.61 5.25 -24.09
C LEU A 91 23.99 6.43 -24.87
N SER A 92 24.80 7.42 -25.27
CA SER A 92 24.32 8.62 -25.96
C SER A 92 23.61 8.28 -27.28
N HIS A 93 24.12 7.28 -28.02
CA HIS A 93 23.48 6.79 -29.25
C HIS A 93 22.14 6.09 -28.99
N ARG A 94 22.06 5.29 -27.93
CA ARG A 94 20.79 4.65 -27.54
C ARG A 94 19.74 5.67 -27.11
N VAL A 95 20.13 6.69 -26.35
CA VAL A 95 19.23 7.78 -25.92
C VAL A 95 18.71 8.57 -27.11
N ILE A 96 19.59 9.00 -28.02
CA ILE A 96 19.19 9.76 -29.22
C ILE A 96 18.29 8.92 -30.15
N ARG A 97 18.59 7.62 -30.31
CA ARG A 97 17.74 6.70 -31.06
C ARG A 97 16.36 6.55 -30.43
N ASN A 98 16.27 6.36 -29.11
CA ASN A 98 15.00 6.19 -28.41
C ASN A 98 14.17 7.49 -28.40
N LEU A 99 14.80 8.64 -28.26
CA LEU A 99 14.16 9.95 -28.37
C LEU A 99 13.50 10.12 -29.75
N SER A 100 14.17 9.67 -30.82
CA SER A 100 13.60 9.71 -32.17
C SER A 100 12.35 8.82 -32.35
N LEU A 101 12.26 7.72 -31.60
CA LEU A 101 11.11 6.81 -31.60
C LEU A 101 9.95 7.37 -30.77
N LEU A 102 10.24 8.05 -29.67
CA LEU A 102 9.23 8.74 -28.87
C LEU A 102 8.56 9.87 -29.66
N VAL A 103 9.36 10.68 -30.36
CA VAL A 103 8.83 11.74 -31.23
C VAL A 103 7.99 11.16 -32.38
N LEU A 104 8.39 10.01 -32.95
CA LEU A 104 7.58 9.31 -33.94
C LEU A 104 6.23 8.86 -33.37
N SER A 105 6.25 8.31 -32.15
CA SER A 105 5.05 7.84 -31.46
C SER A 105 4.09 8.99 -31.15
N GLU A 106 4.61 10.14 -30.71
CA GLU A 106 3.83 11.37 -30.49
C GLU A 106 3.23 11.91 -31.79
N TYR A 107 4.03 11.98 -32.87
CA TYR A 107 3.55 12.40 -34.17
C TYR A 107 2.48 11.46 -34.73
N GLN A 108 2.67 10.14 -34.62
CA GLN A 108 1.68 9.15 -35.07
C GLN A 108 0.38 9.21 -34.27
N ARG A 109 0.43 9.57 -32.98
CA ARG A 109 -0.76 9.81 -32.16
C ARG A 109 -1.53 11.05 -32.63
N ASN A 110 -0.84 12.15 -32.89
CA ASN A 110 -1.44 13.40 -33.35
C ASN A 110 -1.88 13.41 -34.82
N SER A 111 -1.42 12.43 -35.63
CA SER A 111 -1.72 12.35 -37.07
C SER A 111 -2.96 11.51 -37.40
N VAL A 112 -3.52 10.76 -36.45
CA VAL A 112 -4.74 9.97 -36.68
C VAL A 112 -5.94 10.87 -36.41
N LYS A 113 -6.50 11.45 -37.47
CA LYS A 113 -7.85 12.02 -37.43
C LYS A 113 -8.84 10.87 -37.30
N LEU A 114 -9.28 10.59 -36.09
CA LEU A 114 -10.48 9.77 -35.89
C LEU A 114 -11.68 10.53 -36.48
N PRO A 115 -12.66 9.83 -37.08
CA PRO A 115 -13.88 10.48 -37.53
C PRO A 115 -14.56 11.16 -36.33
N VAL A 116 -14.90 12.43 -36.51
CA VAL A 116 -15.55 13.24 -35.47
C VAL A 116 -16.93 12.65 -35.23
N TRP A 117 -17.22 12.32 -33.98
CA TRP A 117 -18.48 11.70 -33.59
C TRP A 117 -19.67 12.59 -33.94
N ASN A 118 -20.64 12.03 -34.66
CA ASN A 118 -21.86 12.72 -35.06
C ASN A 118 -23.06 12.14 -34.27
N PRO A 119 -23.66 12.91 -33.34
CA PRO A 119 -24.73 12.44 -32.46
C PRO A 119 -26.02 12.01 -33.19
N ARG A 120 -26.14 12.28 -34.49
CA ARG A 120 -27.33 11.94 -35.29
C ARG A 120 -27.24 10.60 -36.01
N LEU A 121 -26.11 9.91 -35.92
CA LEU A 121 -25.89 8.62 -36.59
C LEU A 121 -25.77 7.49 -35.58
N ALA A 122 -26.29 6.32 -35.95
CA ALA A 122 -26.23 5.12 -35.11
C ALA A 122 -24.77 4.68 -34.87
N PRO A 123 -24.44 4.11 -33.69
CA PRO A 123 -23.06 3.76 -33.30
C PRO A 123 -22.34 2.77 -34.24
N ASP A 124 -23.09 2.05 -35.06
CA ASP A 124 -22.67 1.03 -36.03
C ASP A 124 -22.64 1.55 -37.47
N SER A 125 -22.87 2.85 -37.69
CA SER A 125 -22.81 3.47 -39.02
C SER A 125 -21.48 3.17 -39.72
N ASN A 126 -21.55 2.83 -41.01
CA ASN A 126 -20.36 2.60 -41.86
C ASN A 126 -19.41 3.80 -41.92
N GLU A 127 -19.88 5.02 -41.62
CA GLU A 127 -19.04 6.22 -41.49
C GLU A 127 -18.04 6.15 -40.32
N TYR A 128 -18.28 5.27 -39.34
CA TYR A 128 -17.38 5.00 -38.21
C TYR A 128 -16.47 3.77 -38.46
N SER A 129 -16.66 3.06 -39.57
CA SER A 129 -15.88 1.88 -39.91
C SER A 129 -14.53 2.27 -40.54
N ILE A 130 -13.43 1.78 -39.96
CA ILE A 130 -12.08 2.00 -40.47
C ILE A 130 -11.68 0.78 -41.29
N GLU A 131 -11.57 0.91 -42.62
CA GLU A 131 -11.12 -0.18 -43.48
C GLU A 131 -9.71 -0.68 -43.09
N MET A 132 -9.62 -1.96 -42.73
CA MET A 132 -8.35 -2.59 -42.36
C MET A 132 -7.60 -3.10 -43.60
N THR A 133 -6.52 -2.42 -43.98
CA THR A 133 -5.58 -2.94 -44.98
C THR A 133 -4.56 -3.91 -44.36
N HIS A 134 -3.96 -4.80 -45.17
CA HIS A 134 -2.92 -5.78 -44.76
C HIS A 134 -1.74 -5.19 -43.96
N LYS A 135 -1.47 -3.89 -44.11
CA LYS A 135 -0.49 -3.15 -43.30
C LYS A 135 -0.87 -3.04 -41.81
N ASN A 136 -2.17 -3.02 -41.50
CA ASN A 136 -2.69 -2.93 -40.14
C ASN A 136 -2.63 -4.28 -39.41
N MET A 137 -2.70 -5.41 -40.11
CA MET A 137 -2.56 -6.75 -39.52
C MET A 137 -1.14 -7.00 -38.99
N ASN A 138 -0.11 -6.70 -39.80
CA ASN A 138 1.31 -6.82 -39.39
C ASN A 138 1.64 -5.91 -38.18
N LYS A 139 0.91 -4.80 -38.01
CA LYS A 139 1.05 -3.87 -36.88
C LYS A 139 0.30 -4.37 -35.64
N LEU A 140 -0.73 -5.20 -35.82
CA LEU A 140 -1.49 -5.88 -34.76
C LEU A 140 -0.72 -7.09 -34.22
N GLU A 141 -0.06 -7.87 -35.08
CA GLU A 141 0.82 -9.00 -34.68
C GLU A 141 2.04 -8.52 -33.88
N LYS A 142 2.67 -7.41 -34.30
CA LYS A 142 3.72 -6.76 -33.49
C LYS A 142 3.20 -6.20 -32.16
N ARG A 143 1.93 -5.78 -32.10
CA ARG A 143 1.25 -5.40 -30.85
C ARG A 143 0.88 -6.62 -29.99
N GLN A 144 0.63 -7.79 -30.57
CA GLN A 144 0.42 -9.03 -29.83
C GLN A 144 1.72 -9.55 -29.23
N HIS A 145 2.83 -9.52 -29.96
CA HIS A 145 4.16 -9.81 -29.40
C HIS A 145 4.57 -8.82 -28.29
N ALA A 146 4.24 -7.52 -28.46
CA ALA A 146 4.44 -6.53 -27.41
C ALA A 146 3.53 -6.79 -26.20
N LYS A 147 2.28 -7.23 -26.40
CA LYS A 147 1.38 -7.67 -25.32
C LYS A 147 1.86 -8.94 -24.63
N GLU A 148 2.51 -9.86 -25.33
CA GLU A 148 3.09 -11.07 -24.75
C GLU A 148 4.36 -10.76 -23.94
N PHE A 149 5.15 -9.79 -24.42
CA PHE A 149 6.26 -9.22 -23.66
C PHE A 149 5.77 -8.42 -22.44
N ASP A 150 4.71 -7.62 -22.57
CA ASP A 150 4.05 -6.94 -21.46
C ASP A 150 3.41 -7.93 -20.49
N LYS A 151 2.86 -9.06 -20.96
CA LYS A 151 2.31 -10.12 -20.09
C LYS A 151 3.42 -10.89 -19.36
N LYS A 152 4.57 -11.10 -20.00
CA LYS A 152 5.79 -11.64 -19.36
C LYS A 152 6.43 -10.64 -18.39
N ALA A 153 6.41 -9.35 -18.72
CA ALA A 153 6.90 -8.27 -17.86
C ALA A 153 5.96 -8.01 -16.67
N VAL A 154 4.65 -8.09 -16.87
CA VAL A 154 3.63 -8.04 -15.80
C VAL A 154 3.72 -9.27 -14.91
N ASN A 155 3.94 -10.48 -15.46
CA ASN A 155 4.19 -11.67 -14.63
C ASN A 155 5.54 -11.60 -13.88
N ALA A 156 6.56 -10.97 -14.48
CA ALA A 156 7.83 -10.69 -13.79
C ALA A 156 7.70 -9.56 -12.75
N LEU A 157 6.77 -8.61 -12.96
CA LEU A 157 6.40 -7.56 -12.01
C LEU A 157 5.49 -8.08 -10.89
N ASP A 158 4.66 -9.10 -11.14
CA ASP A 158 3.93 -9.83 -10.09
C ASP A 158 4.96 -10.49 -9.15
N GLN A 159 5.98 -11.13 -9.73
CA GLN A 159 7.13 -11.69 -9.01
C GLN A 159 8.04 -10.64 -8.34
N MET A 160 8.06 -9.38 -8.82
CA MET A 160 8.83 -8.27 -8.22
C MET A 160 8.01 -7.39 -7.25
N SER A 161 6.67 -7.39 -7.32
CA SER A 161 5.81 -6.77 -6.29
C SER A 161 5.75 -7.64 -5.04
N THR A 162 5.96 -8.95 -5.21
CA THR A 162 6.29 -9.91 -4.16
C THR A 162 7.79 -9.95 -3.83
N THR A 163 8.56 -8.88 -4.06
CA THR A 163 9.95 -8.84 -3.57
C THR A 163 9.95 -8.68 -2.05
N THR A 164 9.67 -9.78 -1.36
CA THR A 164 10.40 -10.20 -0.18
C THR A 164 11.86 -9.93 -0.45
N ILE A 165 12.46 -9.03 0.33
CA ILE A 165 13.90 -8.80 0.27
C ILE A 165 14.56 -10.14 0.59
N PRO A 166 15.33 -10.76 -0.32
CA PRO A 166 16.02 -11.99 -0.02
C PRO A 166 17.26 -11.62 0.80
N PHE A 167 17.12 -11.60 2.13
CA PHE A 167 18.28 -11.62 3.01
C PHE A 167 18.69 -13.08 3.22
N THR A 168 19.78 -13.44 2.55
CA THR A 168 20.47 -14.70 2.72
C THR A 168 21.07 -14.81 4.12
N SER A 169 20.70 -15.91 4.79
CA SER A 169 21.40 -16.65 5.85
C SER A 169 22.06 -15.89 7.00
N ASN A 170 21.52 -16.18 8.19
CA ASN A 170 22.03 -15.94 9.55
C ASN A 170 21.84 -14.52 10.10
N HIS A 171 20.83 -14.42 10.99
CA HIS A 171 20.36 -13.29 11.80
C HIS A 171 19.12 -12.59 11.22
N TYR A 172 17.96 -12.91 11.81
CA TYR A 172 16.67 -12.30 11.49
C TYR A 172 16.73 -10.78 11.74
N VAL A 173 16.78 -9.98 10.67
CA VAL A 173 16.42 -8.56 10.74
C VAL A 173 14.90 -8.48 10.68
N ARG A 174 14.27 -8.27 11.83
CA ARG A 174 12.81 -8.15 11.97
C ARG A 174 12.31 -6.82 11.43
N ASP A 175 11.06 -6.78 11.00
CA ASP A 175 10.44 -5.56 10.49
C ASP A 175 10.46 -4.46 11.57
N LEU A 176 11.09 -3.34 11.26
CA LEU A 176 11.25 -2.19 12.17
C LEU A 176 9.91 -1.65 12.69
N ARG A 177 8.81 -1.88 11.97
CA ARG A 177 7.45 -1.52 12.40
C ARG A 177 7.02 -2.35 13.62
N MET A 178 7.37 -3.64 13.65
CA MET A 178 7.08 -4.57 14.75
C MET A 178 7.92 -4.25 15.98
N THR A 179 9.18 -3.88 15.76
CA THR A 179 10.05 -3.32 16.81
C THR A 179 9.47 -2.02 17.39
N GLY A 180 8.87 -1.16 16.55
CA GLY A 180 8.17 0.06 16.95
C GLY A 180 6.98 -0.19 17.88
N VAL A 181 6.12 -1.15 17.51
CA VAL A 181 4.99 -1.62 18.34
C VAL A 181 5.51 -2.12 19.70
N GLY A 182 6.54 -2.96 19.71
CA GLY A 182 7.15 -3.46 20.95
C GLY A 182 7.74 -2.35 21.83
N ASN A 183 8.29 -1.28 21.24
CA ASN A 183 8.79 -0.14 22.00
C ASN A 183 7.67 0.71 22.64
N GLN A 184 6.53 0.87 21.97
CA GLN A 184 5.39 1.66 22.49
C GLN A 184 4.69 0.99 23.68
N MET A 185 4.77 -0.34 23.76
CA MET A 185 4.21 -1.16 24.84
C MET A 185 5.10 -1.20 26.08
N ARG A 186 6.35 -0.75 25.97
CA ARG A 186 7.30 -0.78 27.08
C ARG A 186 6.78 0.12 28.21
N ASP A 187 6.71 -0.45 29.41
CA ASP A 187 6.30 0.22 30.66
C ASP A 187 4.82 0.65 30.78
N LYS A 188 3.93 0.07 29.95
CA LYS A 188 2.47 0.25 30.05
C LYS A 188 1.78 -1.09 30.37
N PHE A 189 1.52 -1.35 31.65
CA PHE A 189 0.87 -2.58 32.10
C PHE A 189 -0.41 -2.30 32.90
N VAL A 190 -1.41 -3.16 32.74
CA VAL A 190 -2.67 -3.11 33.50
C VAL A 190 -2.75 -4.22 34.54
N GLU A 191 -3.59 -4.04 35.55
CA GLU A 191 -3.88 -5.10 36.53
C GLU A 191 -4.68 -6.25 35.87
N PRO A 192 -4.35 -7.52 36.16
CA PRO A 192 -5.02 -8.66 35.53
C PRO A 192 -6.52 -8.74 35.86
N THR A 193 -6.94 -8.29 37.04
CA THR A 193 -8.36 -8.21 37.43
C THR A 193 -9.14 -7.32 36.48
N LEU A 194 -8.67 -6.07 36.29
CA LEU A 194 -9.29 -5.11 35.38
C LEU A 194 -9.31 -5.63 33.94
N PHE A 195 -8.21 -6.24 33.50
CA PHE A 195 -8.12 -6.84 32.16
C PHE A 195 -9.19 -7.91 31.94
N LEU A 196 -9.36 -8.82 32.89
CA LEU A 196 -10.35 -9.89 32.77
C LEU A 196 -11.77 -9.34 32.88
N GLU A 197 -12.06 -8.45 33.83
CA GLU A 197 -13.40 -7.84 33.97
C GLU A 197 -13.84 -7.10 32.71
N GLU A 198 -12.91 -6.40 32.05
CA GLU A 198 -13.20 -5.62 30.85
C GLU A 198 -13.32 -6.47 29.58
N PHE A 199 -12.42 -7.45 29.38
CA PHE A 199 -12.30 -8.14 28.09
C PHE A 199 -12.78 -9.59 28.08
N LEU A 200 -12.81 -10.26 29.24
CA LEU A 200 -13.22 -11.66 29.38
C LEU A 200 -14.14 -11.79 30.60
N PRO A 201 -15.43 -11.42 30.47
CA PRO A 201 -16.35 -11.41 31.59
C PRO A 201 -16.55 -12.81 32.18
N ILE A 202 -16.96 -12.86 33.45
CA ILE A 202 -17.16 -14.11 34.18
C ILE A 202 -18.33 -14.89 33.53
N PRO A 203 -18.13 -16.14 33.07
CA PRO A 203 -19.21 -16.96 32.55
C PRO A 203 -20.17 -17.36 33.66
N ALA A 204 -21.41 -17.71 33.31
CA ALA A 204 -22.39 -18.19 34.28
C ALA A 204 -21.97 -19.50 34.97
N LEU A 205 -21.02 -20.23 34.40
CA LEU A 205 -20.47 -21.47 34.95
C LEU A 205 -19.31 -21.18 35.92
N PRO A 206 -19.25 -21.90 37.06
CA PRO A 206 -18.14 -21.75 37.99
C PRO A 206 -16.82 -22.18 37.33
N VAL A 207 -15.76 -21.42 37.60
CA VAL A 207 -14.40 -21.80 37.20
C VAL A 207 -14.00 -23.06 37.99
N PRO A 208 -13.33 -24.06 37.36
CA PRO A 208 -12.80 -25.21 38.08
C PRO A 208 -11.88 -24.81 39.24
N GLU A 209 -11.82 -25.64 40.28
CA GLU A 209 -11.07 -25.31 41.49
C GLU A 209 -9.56 -25.26 41.21
N PHE A 210 -8.93 -24.13 41.53
CA PHE A 210 -7.48 -23.97 41.44
C PHE A 210 -6.80 -24.27 42.79
N GLY A 211 -6.92 -25.54 43.20
CA GLY A 211 -6.46 -26.06 44.48
C GLY A 211 -4.98 -26.46 44.50
N ALA A 212 -4.57 -27.13 45.58
CA ALA A 212 -3.19 -27.55 45.77
C ALA A 212 -2.67 -28.50 44.67
N GLU A 213 -3.55 -29.37 44.14
CA GLU A 213 -3.20 -30.32 43.08
C GLU A 213 -2.90 -29.58 41.75
N GLN A 214 -3.79 -28.67 41.35
CA GLN A 214 -3.62 -27.87 40.14
C GLN A 214 -2.37 -27.00 40.24
N LYS A 215 -2.15 -26.33 41.37
CA LYS A 215 -0.92 -25.57 41.64
C LYS A 215 0.33 -26.45 41.51
N ALA A 216 0.30 -27.68 42.02
CA ALA A 216 1.41 -28.62 41.89
C ALA A 216 1.69 -28.99 40.43
N LYS A 217 0.66 -29.15 39.59
CA LYS A 217 0.83 -29.38 38.13
C LYS A 217 1.55 -28.20 37.45
N PHE A 218 1.17 -26.97 37.76
CA PHE A 218 1.84 -25.78 37.22
C PHE A 218 3.25 -25.57 37.78
N ARG A 219 3.49 -25.88 39.07
CA ARG A 219 4.85 -25.87 39.65
C ARG A 219 5.76 -26.87 38.96
N LYS A 220 5.27 -28.08 38.68
CA LYS A 220 6.03 -29.07 37.90
C LYS A 220 6.42 -28.54 36.52
N ALA A 221 5.51 -27.87 35.81
CA ALA A 221 5.85 -27.25 34.53
C ALA A 221 6.94 -26.17 34.67
N SER A 222 6.84 -25.37 35.74
CA SER A 222 7.82 -24.35 36.09
C SER A 222 9.20 -24.92 36.44
N GLU A 223 9.26 -26.04 37.16
CA GLU A 223 10.50 -26.77 37.49
C GLU A 223 11.15 -27.36 36.23
N MET A 224 10.35 -27.95 35.34
CA MET A 224 10.84 -28.52 34.08
C MET A 224 11.51 -27.49 33.17
N SER A 225 11.19 -26.21 33.31
CA SER A 225 11.88 -25.15 32.55
C SER A 225 13.38 -25.03 32.88
N GLU A 226 13.88 -25.61 33.99
CA GLU A 226 15.32 -25.72 34.26
C GLU A 226 16.06 -26.57 33.22
N ALA A 227 15.37 -27.53 32.60
CA ALA A 227 15.91 -28.35 31.52
C ALA A 227 15.80 -27.68 30.14
N GLY A 228 15.29 -26.45 30.07
CA GLY A 228 15.10 -25.65 28.85
C GLY A 228 13.64 -25.30 28.57
N GLU A 229 13.42 -24.26 27.75
CA GLU A 229 12.09 -23.73 27.39
C GLU A 229 11.13 -24.83 26.90
N ILE A 230 11.61 -25.71 26.02
CA ILE A 230 10.81 -26.78 25.39
C ILE A 230 10.32 -27.81 26.42
N ALA A 231 11.12 -28.09 27.46
CA ALA A 231 10.77 -29.08 28.48
C ALA A 231 9.56 -28.65 29.33
N MET A 232 9.22 -27.35 29.34
CA MET A 232 8.05 -26.81 30.02
C MET A 232 6.74 -27.04 29.26
N TYR A 233 6.76 -27.18 27.93
CA TYR A 233 5.56 -27.10 27.10
C TYR A 233 4.54 -28.20 27.39
N GLU A 234 4.95 -29.47 27.35
CA GLU A 234 4.03 -30.59 27.58
C GLU A 234 3.42 -30.57 29.00
N PRO A 235 4.21 -30.43 30.09
CA PRO A 235 3.64 -30.25 31.43
C PRO A 235 2.70 -29.05 31.56
N PHE A 236 3.02 -27.94 30.89
CA PHE A 236 2.19 -26.74 30.89
C PHE A 236 0.86 -26.98 30.18
N ILE A 237 0.89 -27.56 28.98
CA ILE A 237 -0.31 -27.93 28.19
C ILE A 237 -1.23 -28.82 29.03
N LEU A 238 -0.67 -29.90 29.62
CA LEU A 238 -1.43 -30.83 30.46
C LEU A 238 -2.06 -30.15 31.68
N ALA A 239 -1.37 -29.18 32.29
CA ALA A 239 -1.90 -28.42 33.43
C ALA A 239 -3.05 -27.49 33.03
N THR A 240 -3.09 -27.01 31.79
CA THR A 240 -4.13 -26.10 31.30
C THR A 240 -5.40 -26.79 30.78
N THR A 241 -5.34 -28.08 30.44
CA THR A 241 -6.43 -28.81 29.77
C THR A 241 -7.78 -28.73 30.49
N GLU A 242 -7.80 -28.80 31.83
CA GLU A 242 -9.03 -28.72 32.64
C GLU A 242 -9.73 -27.35 32.52
N PHE A 243 -8.98 -26.31 32.17
CA PHE A 243 -9.43 -24.93 32.17
C PHE A 243 -9.79 -24.40 30.79
N CYS A 244 -9.63 -25.20 29.72
CA CYS A 244 -9.92 -24.77 28.36
C CYS A 244 -10.76 -25.81 27.60
N PRO A 245 -11.99 -26.13 28.07
CA PRO A 245 -12.76 -27.29 27.58
C PRO A 245 -13.11 -27.26 26.09
N THR A 246 -13.12 -26.07 25.48
CA THR A 246 -13.41 -25.89 24.04
C THR A 246 -12.15 -25.80 23.19
N LEU A 247 -10.97 -25.72 23.82
CA LEU A 247 -9.69 -25.54 23.15
C LEU A 247 -8.77 -26.74 23.37
N SER A 248 -8.09 -27.17 22.32
CA SER A 248 -6.97 -28.10 22.39
C SER A 248 -5.67 -27.34 22.19
N LEU A 249 -4.78 -27.42 23.18
CA LEU A 249 -3.44 -26.85 23.10
C LEU A 249 -2.46 -27.91 22.60
N SER A 250 -1.60 -27.53 21.66
CA SER A 250 -0.55 -28.40 21.13
C SER A 250 0.78 -27.66 20.99
N ASP A 251 1.87 -28.41 21.18
CA ASP A 251 3.22 -27.92 20.97
C ASP A 251 3.53 -27.81 19.46
N THR A 252 3.73 -26.57 19.00
CA THR A 252 3.97 -26.21 17.61
C THR A 252 5.38 -25.67 17.35
N HIS A 253 6.28 -25.68 18.34
CA HIS A 253 7.60 -25.04 18.27
C HIS A 253 8.55 -25.61 17.20
N LYS A 254 8.19 -26.70 16.50
CA LYS A 254 8.97 -27.27 15.38
C LYS A 254 8.35 -27.00 14.02
N TYR A 255 7.09 -26.56 13.97
CA TYR A 255 6.28 -26.58 12.76
C TYR A 255 5.83 -25.16 12.41
N PRO A 256 6.58 -24.40 11.60
CA PRO A 256 6.13 -23.09 11.15
C PRO A 256 4.89 -23.18 10.23
N ASP A 257 4.11 -22.11 10.16
CA ASP A 257 3.02 -21.95 9.18
C ASP A 257 3.57 -21.38 7.87
N ASP A 258 4.10 -22.27 7.04
CA ASP A 258 4.67 -21.91 5.73
C ASP A 258 3.61 -21.95 4.61
N ILE A 259 2.48 -22.63 4.84
CA ILE A 259 1.44 -22.87 3.84
C ILE A 259 0.64 -21.59 3.60
N THR A 260 0.26 -20.90 4.67
CA THR A 260 -0.51 -19.64 4.58
C THR A 260 0.39 -18.47 4.17
N TRP A 261 1.69 -18.57 4.42
CA TRP A 261 2.67 -17.47 4.29
C TRP A 261 3.81 -17.81 3.33
N VAL A 262 3.48 -18.29 2.14
CA VAL A 262 4.43 -18.75 1.10
C VAL A 262 5.54 -17.73 0.79
N HIS A 263 5.29 -16.44 0.97
CA HIS A 263 6.27 -15.36 0.72
C HIS A 263 7.15 -15.01 1.92
N GLN A 264 6.88 -15.57 3.10
CA GLN A 264 7.61 -15.38 4.36
C GLN A 264 7.77 -16.72 5.14
N PRO A 265 8.37 -17.77 4.52
CA PRO A 265 8.51 -19.07 5.16
C PRO A 265 9.38 -18.97 6.42
N GLY A 266 8.99 -19.68 7.48
CA GLY A 266 9.66 -19.76 8.77
C GLY A 266 9.37 -18.60 9.72
N LEU A 267 8.62 -17.58 9.29
CA LEU A 267 8.37 -16.38 10.11
C LEU A 267 7.30 -16.62 11.19
N ILE A 268 6.25 -17.38 10.87
CA ILE A 268 5.14 -17.66 11.77
C ILE A 268 5.37 -19.01 12.45
N LYS A 269 5.87 -18.95 13.68
CA LYS A 269 6.24 -20.16 14.44
C LYS A 269 5.95 -20.01 15.94
N PRO A 270 4.66 -19.93 16.35
CA PRO A 270 4.30 -19.92 17.76
C PRO A 270 4.75 -21.21 18.45
N ASP A 271 5.03 -21.14 19.75
CA ASP A 271 5.50 -22.32 20.48
C ASP A 271 4.37 -23.27 20.81
N ILE A 272 3.26 -22.71 21.28
CA ILE A 272 2.05 -23.46 21.60
C ILE A 272 0.88 -22.76 20.91
N CYS A 273 0.02 -23.53 20.26
CA CYS A 273 -1.21 -23.02 19.65
C CYS A 273 -2.43 -23.67 20.31
N ALA A 274 -3.46 -22.88 20.60
CA ALA A 274 -4.77 -23.39 20.98
C ALA A 274 -5.70 -23.37 19.77
N ARG A 275 -6.43 -24.46 19.52
CA ARG A 275 -7.41 -24.58 18.41
C ARG A 275 -8.76 -25.07 18.95
N LEU A 276 -9.85 -24.77 18.26
CA LEU A 276 -11.16 -25.32 18.60
C LEU A 276 -11.25 -26.82 18.25
N GLY A 277 -11.90 -27.59 19.11
CA GLY A 277 -12.23 -29.00 18.84
C GLY A 277 -11.21 -30.02 19.36
N PRO A 278 -11.47 -31.33 19.16
CA PRO A 278 -10.63 -32.40 19.69
C PRO A 278 -9.26 -32.44 19.01
N THR A 279 -8.25 -32.87 19.77
CA THR A 279 -6.82 -32.87 19.48
C THR A 279 -6.49 -33.21 18.03
N LEU A 280 -6.08 -32.21 17.25
CA LEU A 280 -5.48 -32.44 15.93
C LEU A 280 -4.06 -32.99 16.13
N THR A 281 -3.80 -34.16 15.54
CA THR A 281 -2.50 -34.84 15.52
C THR A 281 -1.48 -34.01 14.76
N ASN A 282 -0.37 -33.60 15.37
CA ASN A 282 0.92 -33.19 14.75
C ASN A 282 0.90 -32.54 13.34
N GLU A 283 -0.11 -31.74 13.03
CA GLU A 283 -0.22 -31.03 11.78
C GLU A 283 0.48 -29.68 11.90
N ALA A 284 1.06 -29.21 10.79
CA ALA A 284 1.74 -27.93 10.70
C ALA A 284 0.94 -26.81 11.39
N THR A 285 1.64 -25.80 11.93
CA THR A 285 0.93 -24.62 12.45
C THR A 285 0.09 -24.04 11.33
N ASP A 286 -1.18 -23.79 11.64
CA ASP A 286 -2.10 -23.09 10.77
C ASP A 286 -2.68 -21.91 11.56
N ILE A 287 -2.18 -20.71 11.25
CA ILE A 287 -2.63 -19.49 11.92
C ILE A 287 -4.06 -19.12 11.52
N SER A 288 -4.61 -19.66 10.42
CA SER A 288 -5.98 -19.41 9.99
C SER A 288 -7.03 -20.10 10.87
N THR A 289 -6.62 -21.13 11.63
CA THR A 289 -7.48 -21.89 12.55
C THR A 289 -7.08 -21.77 14.02
N THR A 290 -5.95 -21.12 14.31
CA THR A 290 -5.44 -20.93 15.68
C THR A 290 -6.26 -19.87 16.44
N GLU A 291 -6.76 -20.21 17.62
CA GLU A 291 -7.53 -19.33 18.50
C GLU A 291 -6.62 -18.49 19.42
N LEU A 292 -5.59 -19.10 20.01
CA LEU A 292 -4.62 -18.43 20.88
C LEU A 292 -3.19 -18.84 20.54
N CYS A 293 -2.31 -17.85 20.42
CA CYS A 293 -0.87 -18.07 20.31
C CYS A 293 -0.20 -17.90 21.67
N LEU A 294 0.62 -18.88 22.05
CA LEU A 294 1.40 -18.90 23.26
C LEU A 294 2.89 -18.86 22.91
N ARG A 295 3.66 -17.98 23.58
CA ARG A 295 5.12 -17.86 23.43
C ARG A 295 5.83 -18.02 24.77
N GLY A 296 6.81 -18.91 24.81
CA GLY A 296 7.77 -19.09 25.88
C GLY A 296 8.98 -18.15 25.75
N SER A 297 9.61 -17.83 26.88
CA SER A 297 10.95 -17.25 26.90
C SER A 297 11.74 -17.66 28.14
N GLU A 298 13.05 -17.88 27.98
CA GLU A 298 13.96 -18.21 29.09
C GLU A 298 14.18 -17.04 30.06
N THR A 299 14.12 -15.79 29.60
CA THR A 299 14.40 -14.59 30.41
C THR A 299 13.11 -13.86 30.85
N PRO A 300 12.98 -13.46 32.13
CA PRO A 300 11.98 -12.49 32.55
C PRO A 300 12.32 -11.10 31.97
N PHE A 301 11.29 -10.31 31.66
CA PHE A 301 11.34 -8.97 31.04
C PHE A 301 12.07 -7.84 31.84
N LYS A 302 13.11 -8.15 32.62
CA LYS A 302 13.95 -7.17 33.32
C LYS A 302 15.41 -7.61 33.28
N ALA A 303 16.08 -7.43 32.15
CA ALA A 303 17.55 -7.34 32.10
C ALA A 303 18.01 -6.69 30.80
N ILE A 304 19.10 -5.93 30.91
CA ILE A 304 19.71 -5.08 29.89
C ILE A 304 20.37 -5.96 28.81
N SER A 305 19.58 -6.46 27.85
CA SER A 305 20.07 -6.96 26.57
C SER A 305 19.12 -6.52 25.45
N ARG A 306 19.53 -6.65 24.19
CA ARG A 306 18.76 -6.23 22.99
C ARG A 306 17.45 -7.03 22.77
N ASP A 307 17.09 -7.93 23.69
CA ASP A 307 16.15 -9.06 23.61
C ASP A 307 14.65 -8.79 23.94
N PRO A 308 14.25 -7.83 24.82
CA PRO A 308 12.83 -7.64 25.17
C PRO A 308 11.94 -7.12 24.02
N THR A 309 12.52 -6.29 23.15
CA THR A 309 11.85 -5.78 21.95
C THR A 309 11.60 -6.90 20.95
N ASP A 310 12.44 -7.92 21.00
CA ASP A 310 12.40 -9.04 20.10
C ASP A 310 11.23 -9.98 20.44
N VAL A 311 11.02 -10.34 21.69
CA VAL A 311 9.85 -11.14 22.08
C VAL A 311 8.53 -10.43 21.76
N LEU A 312 8.46 -9.11 22.01
CA LEU A 312 7.26 -8.31 21.70
C LEU A 312 7.01 -8.19 20.20
N ALA A 313 8.07 -8.00 19.40
CA ALA A 313 7.95 -7.98 17.94
C ALA A 313 7.42 -9.32 17.42
N GLN A 314 7.84 -10.44 18.01
CA GLN A 314 7.39 -11.78 17.63
C GLN A 314 5.91 -12.03 18.01
N LEU A 315 5.49 -11.66 19.22
CA LEU A 315 4.08 -11.71 19.62
C LEU A 315 3.20 -10.82 18.72
N ALA A 316 3.68 -9.62 18.40
CA ALA A 316 3.00 -8.73 17.46
C ALA A 316 2.90 -9.37 16.07
N THR A 317 3.92 -10.10 15.61
CA THR A 317 3.89 -10.84 14.34
C THR A 317 2.82 -11.92 14.35
N TYR A 318 2.67 -12.67 15.44
CA TYR A 318 1.64 -13.70 15.56
C TYR A 318 0.24 -13.09 15.58
N ALA A 319 0.05 -12.02 16.37
CA ALA A 319 -1.22 -11.29 16.40
C ALA A 319 -1.56 -10.72 15.01
N GLY A 320 -0.59 -10.11 14.33
CA GLY A 320 -0.77 -9.56 12.99
C GLY A 320 -1.12 -10.63 11.95
N ALA A 321 -0.47 -11.80 12.01
CA ALA A 321 -0.81 -12.94 11.17
C ALA A 321 -2.22 -13.49 11.45
N GLN A 322 -2.60 -13.63 12.72
CA GLN A 322 -3.93 -14.10 13.10
C GLN A 322 -5.03 -13.12 12.65
N LEU A 323 -4.83 -11.82 12.88
CA LEU A 323 -5.75 -10.76 12.46
C LEU A 323 -5.80 -10.58 10.93
N ALA A 324 -4.78 -11.00 10.20
CA ALA A 324 -4.75 -11.00 8.73
C ALA A 324 -5.42 -12.25 8.14
N SER A 325 -5.38 -13.38 8.86
CA SER A 325 -5.87 -14.67 8.38
C SER A 325 -7.27 -15.06 8.85
N GLN A 326 -7.84 -14.32 9.80
CA GLN A 326 -9.15 -14.60 10.40
C GLN A 326 -10.00 -13.32 10.44
N PRO A 327 -11.34 -13.44 10.35
CA PRO A 327 -12.24 -12.29 10.44
C PRO A 327 -12.31 -11.82 11.89
N ARG A 328 -11.31 -11.08 12.33
CA ARG A 328 -11.16 -10.65 13.72
C ARG A 328 -11.01 -9.14 13.86
N THR A 329 -11.74 -8.59 14.82
CA THR A 329 -11.62 -7.21 15.28
C THR A 329 -10.45 -7.04 16.25
N HIS A 330 -10.20 -8.07 17.06
CA HIS A 330 -9.14 -8.16 18.04
C HIS A 330 -8.75 -9.62 18.27
N CYS A 331 -7.60 -9.87 18.90
CA CYS A 331 -7.18 -11.22 19.28
C CYS A 331 -6.42 -11.23 20.61
N PHE A 332 -6.25 -12.41 21.17
CA PHE A 332 -5.54 -12.61 22.43
C PHE A 332 -4.28 -13.44 22.23
N SER A 333 -3.26 -13.15 23.05
CA SER A 333 -2.05 -13.96 23.10
C SER A 333 -1.58 -14.09 24.53
N ILE A 334 -0.82 -15.14 24.80
CA ILE A 334 -0.28 -15.42 26.12
C ILE A 334 1.23 -15.54 26.01
N HIS A 335 1.94 -14.82 26.87
CA HIS A 335 3.37 -14.94 26.99
C HIS A 335 3.71 -15.54 28.34
N PHE A 336 4.47 -16.62 28.36
CA PHE A 336 4.91 -17.26 29.59
C PHE A 336 6.44 -17.31 29.68
N THR A 337 6.91 -17.27 30.90
CA THR A 337 8.31 -17.46 31.30
C THR A 337 8.33 -18.60 32.30
N ARG A 338 9.52 -18.97 32.79
CA ARG A 338 9.70 -19.98 33.84
C ARG A 338 8.66 -19.93 34.97
N HIS A 339 8.38 -18.77 35.57
CA HIS A 339 7.45 -18.67 36.71
C HIS A 339 6.23 -17.77 36.47
N HIS A 340 6.22 -16.98 35.39
CA HIS A 340 5.22 -15.93 35.21
C HIS A 340 4.58 -15.96 33.84
N VAL A 341 3.34 -15.47 33.78
CA VAL A 341 2.58 -15.24 32.56
C VAL A 341 2.22 -13.77 32.40
N ARG A 342 1.95 -13.36 31.16
CA ARG A 342 1.27 -12.13 30.78
C ARG A 342 0.19 -12.43 29.75
N LEU A 343 -0.93 -11.74 29.88
CA LEU A 343 -2.02 -11.78 28.93
C LEU A 343 -1.94 -10.55 28.04
N PHE A 344 -2.21 -10.76 26.75
CA PHE A 344 -2.25 -9.71 25.73
C PHE A 344 -3.61 -9.70 25.07
N ARG A 345 -4.18 -8.51 24.90
CA ARG A 345 -5.25 -8.24 23.95
C ARG A 345 -4.69 -7.32 22.88
N TRP A 346 -4.77 -7.72 21.62
CA TRP A 346 -4.35 -6.96 20.45
C TRP A 346 -5.58 -6.45 19.71
N ASP A 347 -5.59 -5.17 19.36
CA ASP A 347 -6.54 -4.61 18.38
C ASP A 347 -5.78 -3.78 17.34
N ARG A 348 -6.53 -3.16 16.43
CA ARG A 348 -5.93 -2.42 15.30
C ARG A 348 -5.27 -1.09 15.67
N SER A 349 -5.32 -0.66 16.93
CA SER A 349 -4.52 0.48 17.40
C SER A 349 -3.34 0.09 18.29
N GLY A 350 -3.32 -1.10 18.89
CA GLY A 350 -2.29 -1.44 19.86
C GLY A 350 -2.50 -2.78 20.55
N ALA A 351 -1.86 -2.91 21.72
CA ALA A 351 -2.13 -4.01 22.64
C ALA A 351 -2.22 -3.51 24.07
N ILE A 352 -3.11 -4.15 24.84
CA ILE A 352 -3.20 -4.02 26.29
C ILE A 352 -2.54 -5.25 26.88
N VAL A 353 -1.64 -5.03 27.83
CA VAL A 353 -0.79 -6.07 28.40
C VAL A 353 -0.90 -6.05 29.92
N THR A 354 -1.12 -7.21 30.53
CA THR A 354 -1.15 -7.30 31.99
C THR A 354 0.25 -7.16 32.60
N ARG A 355 0.33 -6.79 33.88
CA ARG A 355 1.56 -7.07 34.66
C ARG A 355 1.84 -8.57 34.67
N ARG A 356 3.08 -8.94 34.97
CA ARG A 356 3.46 -10.35 35.11
C ARG A 356 2.79 -10.97 36.34
N VAL A 357 2.34 -12.20 36.19
CA VAL A 357 1.58 -12.94 37.21
C VAL A 357 2.24 -14.31 37.43
N PRO A 358 2.48 -14.76 38.68
CA PRO A 358 2.92 -16.12 38.96
C PRO A 358 1.82 -17.14 38.65
N PHE A 359 1.94 -17.86 37.53
CA PHE A 359 0.87 -18.72 37.01
C PHE A 359 0.64 -19.99 37.84
N ALA A 360 1.59 -20.37 38.70
CA ALA A 360 1.47 -21.53 39.57
C ALA A 360 0.82 -21.19 40.94
N GLU A 361 0.64 -19.90 41.24
CA GLU A 361 0.13 -19.45 42.55
C GLU A 361 -1.18 -18.66 42.44
N GLU A 362 -1.33 -17.87 41.37
CA GLU A 362 -2.50 -17.03 41.09
C GLU A 362 -3.40 -17.65 40.00
N THR A 363 -4.71 -17.35 40.05
CA THR A 363 -5.73 -17.95 39.16
C THR A 363 -5.84 -17.29 37.79
N TYR A 364 -5.21 -16.14 37.56
CA TYR A 364 -5.49 -15.32 36.38
C TYR A 364 -5.26 -16.03 35.03
N LEU A 365 -4.29 -16.95 34.95
CA LEU A 365 -4.09 -17.77 33.74
C LEU A 365 -5.29 -18.69 33.49
N VAL A 366 -5.65 -19.49 34.49
CA VAL A 366 -6.72 -20.48 34.36
C VAL A 366 -8.08 -19.81 34.21
N ASP A 367 -8.30 -18.68 34.91
CA ASP A 367 -9.47 -17.83 34.72
C ASP A 367 -9.52 -17.32 33.28
N SER A 368 -8.42 -16.80 32.73
CA SER A 368 -8.42 -16.28 31.36
C SER A 368 -8.77 -17.34 30.31
N LEU A 369 -8.23 -18.55 30.45
CA LEU A 369 -8.50 -19.66 29.54
C LEU A 369 -9.95 -20.14 29.66
N TRP A 370 -10.44 -20.27 30.88
CA TRP A 370 -11.82 -20.69 31.14
C TRP A 370 -12.82 -19.69 30.59
N ARG A 371 -12.61 -18.41 30.87
CA ARG A 371 -13.48 -17.33 30.39
C ARG A 371 -13.42 -17.21 28.88
N TYR A 372 -12.24 -17.30 28.25
CA TYR A 372 -12.13 -17.32 26.79
C TYR A 372 -12.89 -18.51 26.19
N SER A 373 -12.75 -19.71 26.75
CA SER A 373 -13.44 -20.91 26.25
C SER A 373 -14.97 -20.82 26.27
N HIS A 374 -15.54 -19.99 27.14
CA HIS A 374 -16.98 -19.79 27.30
C HIS A 374 -17.49 -18.43 26.78
N ALA A 375 -16.59 -17.57 26.32
CA ALA A 375 -16.93 -16.26 25.78
C ALA A 375 -17.70 -16.41 24.45
N ALA A 376 -18.61 -15.48 24.16
CA ALA A 376 -19.25 -15.45 22.86
C ALA A 376 -18.20 -15.22 21.75
N ARG A 377 -18.47 -15.66 20.52
CA ARG A 377 -17.50 -15.54 19.41
C ARG A 377 -17.01 -14.09 19.20
N GLN A 378 -17.90 -13.12 19.37
CA GLN A 378 -17.58 -11.69 19.27
C GLN A 378 -16.64 -11.21 20.38
N ASP A 379 -16.83 -11.72 21.61
CA ASP A 379 -15.97 -11.42 22.75
C ASP A 379 -14.59 -12.12 22.64
N GLN A 380 -14.52 -13.23 21.90
CA GLN A 380 -13.26 -13.88 21.49
C GLN A 380 -12.56 -13.12 20.35
N GLY A 381 -13.25 -12.15 19.74
CA GLY A 381 -12.72 -11.27 18.70
C GLY A 381 -13.22 -11.50 17.29
N TYR A 382 -14.09 -12.48 17.04
CA TYR A 382 -14.66 -12.70 15.72
C TYR A 382 -15.56 -11.54 15.29
N ASP A 383 -15.37 -11.08 14.06
CA ASP A 383 -16.13 -10.00 13.47
C ASP A 383 -17.55 -10.49 13.10
N PRO A 384 -18.62 -9.94 13.68
CA PRO A 384 -19.99 -10.32 13.32
C PRO A 384 -20.41 -9.88 11.91
N PHE A 385 -19.70 -8.93 11.29
CA PHE A 385 -19.97 -8.47 9.93
C PHE A 385 -19.33 -9.36 8.86
N VAL A 386 -18.49 -10.34 9.26
CA VAL A 386 -17.84 -11.27 8.35
C VAL A 386 -18.10 -12.70 8.81
N THR A 387 -18.97 -13.41 8.10
CA THR A 387 -19.39 -14.76 8.45
C THR A 387 -19.10 -15.74 7.33
N GLU A 388 -18.73 -16.97 7.65
CA GLU A 388 -18.61 -18.02 6.64
C GLU A 388 -19.99 -18.34 6.04
N VAL A 389 -20.04 -18.55 4.72
CA VAL A 389 -21.28 -18.91 4.02
C VAL A 389 -21.56 -20.40 4.22
N GLY A 390 -22.71 -20.72 4.80
CA GLY A 390 -23.24 -22.08 4.94
C GLY A 390 -24.17 -22.46 3.78
N GLU A 391 -24.58 -23.74 3.75
CA GLU A 391 -25.51 -24.26 2.74
C GLU A 391 -26.91 -23.60 2.81
N ASP A 392 -27.31 -23.14 4.00
CA ASP A 392 -28.63 -22.56 4.27
C ASP A 392 -28.74 -21.05 3.96
N ASP A 393 -27.65 -20.37 3.57
CA ASP A 393 -27.65 -18.92 3.33
C ASP A 393 -28.42 -18.50 2.04
N GLY A 394 -28.97 -19.46 1.29
CA GLY A 394 -29.82 -19.20 0.12
C GLY A 394 -29.11 -18.58 -1.07
N ILE A 395 -27.77 -18.47 -1.03
CA ILE A 395 -26.96 -17.91 -2.11
C ILE A 395 -26.49 -18.98 -3.09
N ASN A 396 -26.43 -18.61 -4.38
CA ASN A 396 -25.79 -19.43 -5.40
C ASN A 396 -24.25 -19.36 -5.26
N VAL A 397 -23.70 -20.18 -4.37
CA VAL A 397 -22.26 -20.37 -4.14
C VAL A 397 -21.52 -20.63 -5.46
N GLN A 398 -22.15 -21.37 -6.39
CA GLN A 398 -21.55 -21.70 -7.69
C GLN A 398 -21.35 -20.46 -8.57
N ASN A 399 -22.26 -19.48 -8.52
CA ASN A 399 -22.08 -18.20 -9.20
C ASN A 399 -20.89 -17.44 -8.61
N VAL A 400 -20.75 -17.39 -7.29
CA VAL A 400 -19.61 -16.72 -6.63
C VAL A 400 -18.28 -17.38 -7.03
N ARG A 401 -18.21 -18.71 -6.98
CA ARG A 401 -17.03 -19.48 -7.42
C ARG A 401 -16.69 -19.20 -8.88
N SER A 402 -17.69 -19.18 -9.75
CA SER A 402 -17.51 -18.94 -11.18
C SER A 402 -17.04 -17.52 -11.48
N ALA A 403 -17.63 -16.51 -10.83
CA ALA A 403 -17.30 -15.10 -11.04
C ALA A 403 -15.89 -14.75 -10.53
N LEU A 404 -15.51 -15.28 -9.37
CA LEU A 404 -14.19 -15.06 -8.76
C LEU A 404 -13.13 -16.09 -9.19
N LYS A 405 -13.51 -17.11 -9.97
CA LYS A 405 -12.65 -18.21 -10.42
C LYS A 405 -11.98 -18.95 -9.26
N LEU A 406 -12.78 -19.29 -8.27
CA LEU A 406 -12.34 -19.97 -7.05
C LEU A 406 -12.32 -21.49 -7.25
N ASP A 407 -11.43 -22.16 -6.53
CA ASP A 407 -11.43 -23.62 -6.42
C ASP A 407 -12.71 -24.13 -5.73
N GLU A 408 -13.06 -25.38 -5.99
CA GLU A 408 -14.27 -26.03 -5.46
C GLU A 408 -14.28 -26.06 -3.92
N HIS A 409 -13.10 -26.20 -3.30
CA HIS A 409 -12.95 -26.27 -1.85
C HIS A 409 -12.67 -24.91 -1.17
N ALA A 410 -12.64 -23.81 -1.92
CA ALA A 410 -12.34 -22.51 -1.33
C ALA A 410 -13.46 -22.08 -0.37
N ARG A 411 -13.11 -21.64 0.84
CA ARG A 411 -14.07 -21.12 1.83
C ARG A 411 -14.57 -19.75 1.41
N ILE A 412 -15.90 -19.58 1.34
CA ILE A 412 -16.53 -18.32 0.94
C ILE A 412 -17.05 -17.61 2.18
N TRP A 413 -16.78 -16.32 2.25
CA TRP A 413 -17.16 -15.43 3.33
C TRP A 413 -18.21 -14.44 2.84
N ARG A 414 -19.21 -14.18 3.68
CA ARG A 414 -20.19 -13.12 3.55
C ARG A 414 -19.71 -11.91 4.34
N PHE A 415 -19.66 -10.78 3.66
CA PHE A 415 -19.33 -9.47 4.21
C PHE A 415 -20.61 -8.63 4.26
N GLN A 416 -21.02 -8.24 5.46
CA GLN A 416 -22.12 -7.32 5.68
C GLN A 416 -21.60 -5.89 5.71
N VAL A 417 -22.28 -5.02 4.98
CA VAL A 417 -21.87 -3.63 4.80
C VAL A 417 -23.01 -2.71 5.13
N THR A 418 -22.82 -1.95 6.20
CA THR A 418 -23.73 -0.88 6.55
C THR A 418 -23.63 0.26 5.54
N SER A 419 -24.78 0.65 5.00
CA SER A 419 -24.94 1.82 4.13
C SER A 419 -26.02 2.75 4.71
N ARG A 420 -26.20 3.95 4.13
CA ARG A 420 -27.23 4.90 4.59
C ARG A 420 -28.65 4.35 4.48
N ASP A 421 -28.94 3.65 3.37
CA ASP A 421 -30.31 3.21 3.07
C ASP A 421 -30.62 1.84 3.67
N ASN A 422 -29.73 0.86 3.48
CA ASN A 422 -29.85 -0.52 3.97
C ASN A 422 -28.48 -1.21 4.00
N ASP A 423 -28.38 -2.26 4.81
CA ASP A 423 -27.23 -3.16 4.78
C ASP A 423 -27.17 -3.91 3.44
N ARG A 424 -25.96 -4.10 2.92
CA ARG A 424 -25.68 -4.87 1.70
C ARG A 424 -24.75 -6.02 2.00
N PHE A 425 -24.90 -7.11 1.26
CA PHE A 425 -24.09 -8.32 1.43
C PHE A 425 -23.24 -8.61 0.21
N PHE A 426 -22.00 -8.98 0.45
CA PHE A 426 -21.03 -9.33 -0.57
C PHE A 426 -20.33 -10.64 -0.21
N TYR A 427 -19.85 -11.35 -1.22
CA TYR A 427 -19.36 -12.72 -1.06
C TYR A 427 -18.02 -12.90 -1.74
N GLY A 428 -17.05 -13.47 -1.03
CA GLY A 428 -15.71 -13.66 -1.58
C GLY A 428 -14.75 -14.39 -0.65
N LEU A 429 -13.46 -14.28 -0.93
CA LEU A 429 -12.42 -14.82 -0.06
C LEU A 429 -12.05 -13.80 1.02
N LEU A 430 -11.77 -14.28 2.22
CA LEU A 430 -11.19 -13.46 3.28
C LEU A 430 -9.81 -12.96 2.87
N ILE A 431 -8.93 -13.86 2.41
CA ILE A 431 -7.57 -13.53 1.94
C ILE A 431 -7.47 -13.81 0.44
N PRO A 432 -7.27 -12.80 -0.42
CA PRO A 432 -7.07 -13.02 -1.85
C PRO A 432 -5.67 -13.63 -2.11
N PRO A 433 -5.53 -14.66 -2.98
CA PRO A 433 -4.25 -15.35 -3.24
C PRO A 433 -3.11 -14.48 -3.78
N ARG A 434 -3.39 -13.22 -4.18
CA ARG A 434 -2.43 -12.30 -4.83
C ARG A 434 -2.29 -10.96 -4.13
N HIS A 435 -2.95 -10.77 -2.99
CA HIS A 435 -2.85 -9.55 -2.20
C HIS A 435 -2.46 -9.95 -0.76
N PRO A 436 -1.17 -10.00 -0.42
CA PRO A 436 -0.75 -10.34 0.93
C PRO A 436 -1.30 -9.28 1.90
N SER A 437 -2.12 -9.72 2.84
CA SER A 437 -2.62 -8.87 3.92
C SER A 437 -1.45 -8.33 4.75
N PRO A 438 -1.43 -7.04 5.12
CA PRO A 438 -0.36 -6.49 5.93
C PRO A 438 -0.35 -7.19 7.30
N CYS A 439 0.73 -7.90 7.62
CA CYS A 439 0.94 -8.63 8.89
C CYS A 439 1.22 -7.73 10.10
N ILE A 440 0.93 -6.43 9.99
CA ILE A 440 1.07 -5.49 11.11
C ILE A 440 -0.26 -5.51 11.88
N PRO A 441 -0.25 -5.81 13.18
CA PRO A 441 -1.47 -5.87 13.98
C PRO A 441 -2.13 -4.50 14.14
N THR A 442 -1.37 -3.41 13.97
CA THR A 442 -1.81 -2.03 14.23
C THR A 442 -1.72 -1.14 13.00
N GLY A 443 -2.55 -0.10 12.97
CA GLY A 443 -2.61 0.89 11.88
C GLY A 443 -4.01 0.94 11.26
N ARG A 444 -4.05 1.26 9.97
CA ARG A 444 -5.30 1.23 9.19
C ARG A 444 -5.71 -0.17 8.76
N CYS A 445 -4.73 -1.07 8.66
CA CYS A 445 -4.90 -2.46 8.27
C CYS A 445 -5.85 -2.60 7.07
N THR A 446 -5.65 -1.75 6.05
CA THR A 446 -6.48 -1.73 4.85
C THR A 446 -6.35 -3.04 4.11
N GLN A 447 -7.49 -3.70 3.90
CA GLN A 447 -7.61 -4.95 3.19
C GLN A 447 -8.54 -4.75 2.00
N GLY A 448 -8.16 -5.33 0.86
CA GLY A 448 -8.88 -5.16 -0.39
C GLY A 448 -9.10 -6.50 -1.07
N SER A 449 -10.35 -6.85 -1.36
CA SER A 449 -10.73 -8.17 -1.87
C SER A 449 -11.72 -8.04 -3.04
N PRO A 450 -11.54 -8.78 -4.14
CA PRO A 450 -12.60 -8.93 -5.13
C PRO A 450 -13.74 -9.76 -4.53
N VAL A 451 -14.97 -9.27 -4.67
CA VAL A 451 -16.18 -9.89 -4.12
C VAL A 451 -17.28 -9.89 -5.17
N VAL A 452 -18.37 -10.59 -4.88
CA VAL A 452 -19.56 -10.69 -5.71
C VAL A 452 -20.75 -10.20 -4.88
N ASP A 453 -21.64 -9.41 -5.47
CA ASP A 453 -22.87 -8.99 -4.81
C ASP A 453 -23.97 -10.08 -4.88
N GLU A 454 -25.12 -9.81 -4.28
CA GLU A 454 -26.29 -10.71 -4.31
C GLU A 454 -26.80 -11.02 -5.74
N ASN A 455 -26.50 -10.17 -6.72
CA ASN A 455 -26.93 -10.33 -8.11
C ASN A 455 -25.91 -11.11 -8.96
N GLY A 456 -24.76 -11.49 -8.39
CA GLY A 456 -23.67 -12.13 -9.11
C GLY A 456 -22.74 -11.15 -9.84
N GLU A 457 -22.85 -9.84 -9.58
CA GLU A 457 -21.97 -8.82 -10.17
C GLU A 457 -20.65 -8.69 -9.38
N LEU A 458 -19.54 -8.54 -10.10
CA LEU A 458 -18.22 -8.34 -9.49
C LEU A 458 -18.10 -6.93 -8.89
N ALA A 459 -17.61 -6.89 -7.65
CA ALA A 459 -17.25 -5.67 -6.93
C ALA A 459 -15.87 -5.80 -6.28
N TYR A 460 -15.38 -4.68 -5.74
CA TYR A 460 -14.16 -4.64 -4.94
C TYR A 460 -14.48 -4.08 -3.57
N LEU A 461 -14.23 -4.89 -2.55
CA LEU A 461 -14.42 -4.59 -1.14
C LEU A 461 -13.12 -4.02 -0.58
N LYS A 462 -13.18 -2.84 0.04
CA LYS A 462 -12.09 -2.28 0.84
C LYS A 462 -12.56 -2.17 2.30
N GLU A 463 -11.86 -2.85 3.18
CA GLU A 463 -12.04 -2.79 4.63
C GLU A 463 -10.89 -1.97 5.21
N THR A 464 -11.17 -0.99 6.07
CA THR A 464 -10.13 -0.12 6.63
C THR A 464 -10.51 0.39 8.00
N TRP A 465 -9.60 0.28 8.97
CA TRP A 465 -9.73 0.92 10.28
C TRP A 465 -9.35 2.40 10.15
N ARG A 466 -10.32 3.30 10.31
CA ARG A 466 -10.07 4.75 10.28
C ARG A 466 -9.97 5.32 11.69
N GLY A 467 -9.20 6.40 11.85
CA GLY A 467 -9.29 7.21 13.06
C GLY A 467 -10.52 8.12 13.02
N ILE A 468 -11.26 8.22 14.12
CA ILE A 468 -12.34 9.21 14.23
C ILE A 468 -11.72 10.58 14.51
N LYS A 469 -11.96 11.53 13.60
CA LYS A 469 -11.61 12.94 13.79
C LYS A 469 -12.87 13.78 13.62
N PRO A 470 -13.04 14.90 14.35
CA PRO A 470 -14.23 15.75 14.28
C PRO A 470 -14.60 16.23 12.86
N HIS A 471 -13.64 16.29 11.95
CA HIS A 471 -13.81 16.79 10.58
C HIS A 471 -13.57 15.72 9.50
N ALA A 472 -13.18 14.50 9.89
CA ALA A 472 -12.96 13.43 8.93
C ALA A 472 -14.29 12.84 8.50
N LYS A 473 -14.64 13.03 7.23
CA LYS A 473 -15.79 12.35 6.62
C LYS A 473 -15.47 10.89 6.38
N ILE A 474 -16.50 10.06 6.43
CA ILE A 474 -16.42 8.68 5.95
C ILE A 474 -16.08 8.74 4.46
N GLU A 475 -15.18 7.89 3.99
CA GLU A 475 -14.66 7.95 2.61
C GLU A 475 -15.80 7.88 1.58
N GLY A 476 -16.87 7.11 1.82
CA GLY A 476 -18.06 7.08 0.98
C GLY A 476 -18.72 8.45 0.77
N GLU A 477 -18.77 9.31 1.78
CA GLU A 477 -19.34 10.67 1.68
C GLU A 477 -18.44 11.61 0.88
N VAL A 478 -17.13 11.37 0.92
CA VAL A 478 -16.18 12.06 0.05
C VAL A 478 -16.48 11.69 -1.40
N TYR A 479 -16.65 10.39 -1.70
CA TYR A 479 -17.04 9.95 -3.04
C TYR A 479 -18.38 10.54 -3.50
N GLU A 480 -19.40 10.59 -2.65
CA GLU A 480 -20.66 11.27 -2.96
C GLU A 480 -20.43 12.73 -3.37
N THR A 481 -19.59 13.45 -2.61
CA THR A 481 -19.24 14.85 -2.89
C THR A 481 -18.50 14.99 -4.24
N LEU A 482 -17.55 14.09 -4.51
CA LEU A 482 -16.79 14.09 -5.76
C LEU A 482 -17.67 13.75 -6.97
N HIS A 483 -18.56 12.76 -6.85
CA HIS A 483 -19.52 12.41 -7.90
C HIS A 483 -20.52 13.54 -8.16
N ALA A 484 -21.03 14.19 -7.11
CA ALA A 484 -21.90 15.36 -7.24
C ALA A 484 -21.19 16.53 -7.96
N ALA A 485 -19.88 16.68 -7.76
CA ALA A 485 -19.04 17.65 -8.46
C ALA A 485 -18.58 17.18 -9.87
N SER A 486 -19.09 16.04 -10.34
CA SER A 486 -18.76 15.44 -11.65
C SER A 486 -17.25 15.21 -11.83
N VAL A 487 -16.56 14.80 -10.78
CA VAL A 487 -15.13 14.44 -10.83
C VAL A 487 -14.96 13.17 -11.66
N SER A 488 -14.09 13.24 -12.67
CA SER A 488 -13.81 12.09 -13.52
C SER A 488 -12.71 11.19 -12.95
N ASN A 489 -12.57 9.97 -13.46
CA ASN A 489 -11.44 9.08 -13.14
C ASN A 489 -11.36 8.67 -11.65
N ILE A 490 -12.51 8.51 -10.99
CA ILE A 490 -12.67 7.94 -9.65
C ILE A 490 -13.67 6.76 -9.68
N PRO A 491 -13.56 5.78 -8.74
CA PRO A 491 -14.52 4.68 -8.69
C PRO A 491 -15.96 5.08 -8.38
N THR A 492 -16.91 4.25 -8.82
CA THR A 492 -18.30 4.31 -8.34
C THR A 492 -18.42 3.56 -7.02
N VAL A 493 -19.05 4.19 -6.03
CA VAL A 493 -19.32 3.57 -4.72
C VAL A 493 -20.70 2.93 -4.73
N ILE A 494 -20.76 1.64 -4.41
CA ILE A 494 -22.02 0.87 -4.36
C ILE A 494 -22.66 0.97 -2.96
N ALA A 495 -21.85 0.84 -1.93
CA ALA A 495 -22.24 1.01 -0.54
C ALA A 495 -21.02 1.46 0.26
N SER A 496 -21.24 2.24 1.32
CA SER A 496 -20.19 2.60 2.25
C SER A 496 -20.79 3.02 3.58
N GLY A 497 -20.09 2.71 4.65
CA GLY A 497 -20.46 3.10 5.99
C GLY A 497 -19.52 2.48 7.02
N ASP A 498 -19.68 2.93 8.25
CA ASP A 498 -18.96 2.37 9.38
C ASP A 498 -19.72 1.17 9.94
N ALA A 499 -18.99 0.09 10.24
CA ALA A 499 -19.56 -1.02 11.00
C ALA A 499 -19.85 -0.54 12.43
N LYS A 500 -21.04 -0.88 12.94
CA LYS A 500 -21.51 -0.41 14.25
C LYS A 500 -21.29 -1.47 15.34
N GLY A 501 -21.11 -1.00 16.57
CA GLY A 501 -21.06 -1.85 17.76
C GLY A 501 -19.76 -1.74 18.54
N LYS A 502 -19.76 -2.20 19.80
CA LYS A 502 -18.62 -2.05 20.73
C LYS A 502 -17.33 -2.67 20.22
N TRP A 503 -17.42 -3.75 19.43
CA TRP A 503 -16.27 -4.48 18.88
C TRP A 503 -15.69 -3.85 17.62
N GLN A 504 -16.45 -2.95 16.99
CA GLN A 504 -16.01 -2.15 15.85
C GLN A 504 -15.36 -0.85 16.31
N CYS A 505 -14.86 -0.81 17.55
CA CYS A 505 -14.12 0.30 18.13
C CYS A 505 -12.87 -0.26 18.80
N THR A 506 -11.72 0.34 18.52
CA THR A 506 -10.50 0.04 19.29
C THR A 506 -10.59 0.61 20.70
N VAL A 507 -9.97 -0.07 21.67
CA VAL A 507 -9.90 0.43 23.06
C VAL A 507 -8.47 0.81 23.47
N THR A 508 -7.45 0.47 22.67
CA THR A 508 -6.05 0.80 22.99
C THR A 508 -5.68 2.25 22.67
N GLU A 509 -6.36 2.89 21.71
CA GLU A 509 -6.31 4.34 21.42
C GLU A 509 -7.70 4.86 21.01
N VAL A 510 -7.89 6.18 21.07
CA VAL A 510 -9.15 6.90 20.75
C VAL A 510 -9.79 6.36 19.48
N GLU A 511 -11.00 5.83 19.65
CA GLU A 511 -11.97 5.32 18.67
C GLU A 511 -11.45 5.23 17.23
N ARG A 512 -10.93 4.05 16.85
CA ARG A 512 -10.84 3.65 15.45
C ARG A 512 -11.99 2.72 15.12
N VAL A 513 -12.75 3.08 14.10
CA VAL A 513 -13.89 2.29 13.60
C VAL A 513 -13.53 1.79 12.20
N PRO A 514 -13.83 0.54 11.84
CA PRO A 514 -13.69 0.11 10.47
C PRO A 514 -14.72 0.83 9.62
N THR A 515 -14.20 1.63 8.69
CA THR A 515 -14.96 2.12 7.56
C THR A 515 -14.85 1.11 6.45
N LEU A 516 -16.01 0.72 5.96
CA LEU A 516 -16.10 -0.15 4.82
C LEU A 516 -16.46 0.71 3.59
N LEU A 517 -15.58 0.66 2.60
CA LEU A 517 -15.75 1.37 1.34
C LEU A 517 -15.80 0.35 0.20
N HIS A 518 -16.83 0.42 -0.63
CA HIS A 518 -16.82 -0.27 -1.91
C HIS A 518 -16.45 0.66 -3.04
N SER A 519 -15.58 0.20 -3.94
CA SER A 519 -15.20 0.94 -5.14
C SER A 519 -15.25 0.02 -6.35
N VAL A 520 -16.23 0.17 -7.25
CA VAL A 520 -16.31 -0.65 -8.47
C VAL A 520 -15.80 0.15 -9.67
N PRO A 521 -14.72 -0.30 -10.35
CA PRO A 521 -14.39 0.19 -11.66
C PRO A 521 -15.22 -0.55 -12.74
N ARG A 522 -16.17 0.13 -13.39
CA ARG A 522 -16.75 -0.33 -14.66
C ARG A 522 -15.80 0.05 -15.82
N SER A 523 -15.35 -0.94 -16.59
CA SER A 523 -14.43 -0.76 -17.72
C SER A 523 -15.16 -0.67 -19.07
N ARG A 524 -14.90 0.40 -19.85
CA ARG A 524 -14.90 0.38 -21.33
C ARG A 524 -13.95 1.45 -21.92
N SER A 525 -12.99 0.98 -22.73
CA SER A 525 -12.18 1.66 -23.79
C SER A 525 -11.26 2.89 -23.51
N GLN A 526 -9.96 2.65 -23.70
CA GLN A 526 -8.85 3.44 -24.31
C GLN A 526 -8.36 4.82 -23.76
N TYR A 527 -7.05 4.80 -23.40
CA TYR A 527 -5.96 5.82 -23.47
C TYR A 527 -5.57 6.66 -22.23
N VAL A 528 -4.34 7.21 -22.34
CA VAL A 528 -3.31 7.49 -21.32
C VAL A 528 -3.22 8.99 -20.98
N ASP A 529 -3.21 9.29 -19.69
CA ASP A 529 -2.70 10.53 -19.04
C ASP A 529 -1.98 10.10 -17.76
N ILE A 530 -1.24 10.96 -17.01
CA ILE A 530 -0.72 10.52 -15.69
C ILE A 530 -1.93 10.09 -14.87
N PRO A 531 -2.02 8.81 -14.48
CA PRO A 531 -3.32 8.15 -14.50
C PRO A 531 -4.32 8.78 -13.49
N GLY A 532 -3.85 9.35 -12.36
CA GLY A 532 -4.69 10.01 -11.34
C GLY A 532 -4.73 11.55 -11.33
N ASN A 533 -3.93 12.26 -12.15
CA ASN A 533 -3.81 13.73 -12.04
C ASN A 533 -5.10 14.46 -12.43
N LYS A 534 -5.81 13.96 -13.45
CA LYS A 534 -7.10 14.55 -13.85
C LYS A 534 -8.17 14.42 -12.76
N ALA A 535 -8.25 13.27 -12.10
CA ALA A 535 -9.15 13.06 -10.97
C ALA A 535 -8.86 14.04 -9.83
N HIS A 536 -7.58 14.20 -9.48
CA HIS A 536 -7.14 15.15 -8.48
C HIS A 536 -7.43 16.61 -8.87
N HIS A 537 -7.13 17.00 -10.10
CA HIS A 537 -7.42 18.34 -10.61
C HIS A 537 -8.92 18.65 -10.55
N ASP A 538 -9.77 17.74 -11.02
CA ASP A 538 -11.23 17.88 -10.97
C ASP A 538 -11.71 17.97 -9.51
N ALA A 539 -11.21 17.11 -8.61
CA ALA A 539 -11.55 17.13 -7.19
C ALA A 539 -11.20 18.47 -6.53
N TYR A 540 -10.00 18.99 -6.78
CA TYR A 540 -9.59 20.27 -6.24
C TYR A 540 -10.38 21.44 -6.84
N ALA A 541 -10.46 21.52 -8.17
CA ALA A 541 -11.07 22.65 -8.87
C ALA A 541 -12.59 22.71 -8.65
N ARG A 542 -13.27 21.56 -8.68
CA ARG A 542 -14.74 21.48 -8.67
C ARG A 542 -15.30 21.25 -7.27
N ALA A 543 -14.65 20.41 -6.45
CA ALA A 543 -15.12 20.08 -5.11
C ALA A 543 -14.33 20.78 -3.98
N GLY A 544 -13.14 21.31 -4.25
CA GLY A 544 -12.27 21.88 -3.21
C GLY A 544 -11.71 20.80 -2.28
N ILE A 545 -11.42 19.61 -2.83
CA ILE A 545 -10.92 18.47 -2.07
C ILE A 545 -9.46 18.20 -2.45
N LEU A 546 -8.58 18.14 -1.45
CA LEU A 546 -7.20 17.64 -1.56
C LEU A 546 -7.18 16.14 -1.27
N HIS A 547 -6.29 15.38 -1.91
CA HIS A 547 -6.21 13.93 -1.75
C HIS A 547 -5.40 13.53 -0.51
N CYS A 548 -4.26 14.20 -0.26
CA CYS A 548 -3.39 14.02 0.89
C CYS A 548 -2.68 12.66 1.04
N ASP A 549 -3.03 11.64 0.25
CA ASP A 549 -2.30 10.36 0.18
C ASP A 549 -2.05 9.85 -1.26
N VAL A 550 -1.52 10.73 -2.12
CA VAL A 550 -1.13 10.33 -3.47
C VAL A 550 0.07 9.39 -3.39
N SER A 551 -0.11 8.14 -3.80
CA SER A 551 0.90 7.08 -3.73
C SER A 551 0.77 6.13 -4.92
N LEU A 552 1.76 5.22 -5.09
CA LEU A 552 1.67 4.17 -6.10
C LEU A 552 0.50 3.21 -5.90
N GLY A 553 0.19 2.89 -4.65
CA GLY A 553 -0.90 1.99 -4.30
C GLY A 553 -2.28 2.58 -4.61
N ASN A 554 -2.36 3.91 -4.66
CA ASN A 554 -3.63 4.64 -4.76
C ASN A 554 -3.96 5.08 -6.20
N ILE A 555 -3.14 4.68 -7.18
CA ILE A 555 -3.37 4.98 -8.59
C ILE A 555 -3.48 3.67 -9.37
N PHE A 556 -4.71 3.26 -9.65
CA PHE A 556 -4.94 2.08 -10.49
C PHE A 556 -4.83 2.45 -11.96
N ILE A 557 -4.02 1.70 -12.71
CA ILE A 557 -3.91 1.85 -14.16
C ILE A 557 -4.99 1.00 -14.80
N THR A 558 -5.97 1.66 -15.41
CA THR A 558 -7.04 1.01 -16.15
C THR A 558 -6.82 1.16 -17.67
N LYS A 559 -7.67 0.51 -18.46
CA LYS A 559 -7.64 0.64 -19.92
C LYS A 559 -7.98 2.06 -20.39
N THR A 560 -8.62 2.88 -19.56
CA THR A 560 -9.17 4.22 -19.87
C THR A 560 -8.33 5.35 -19.26
N GLY A 561 -7.13 5.05 -18.76
CA GLY A 561 -6.31 5.98 -17.99
C GLY A 561 -6.23 5.51 -16.54
N GLY A 562 -5.91 6.40 -15.62
CA GLY A 562 -5.88 6.00 -14.22
C GLY A 562 -7.14 6.31 -13.49
N LEU A 563 -7.21 5.64 -12.37
CA LEU A 563 -8.27 5.71 -11.42
C LEU A 563 -7.61 6.04 -10.08
N LEU A 564 -7.91 7.22 -9.56
CA LEU A 564 -7.42 7.65 -8.26
C LEU A 564 -8.38 7.13 -7.19
N ILE A 565 -7.85 6.36 -6.25
CA ILE A 565 -8.59 5.70 -5.17
C ILE A 565 -8.04 6.17 -3.81
N ASP A 566 -8.67 5.71 -2.73
CA ASP A 566 -8.20 5.92 -1.36
C ASP A 566 -8.26 7.39 -0.91
N TRP A 567 -9.49 7.91 -0.83
CA TRP A 567 -9.78 9.31 -0.44
C TRP A 567 -10.01 9.45 1.07
N ASP A 568 -9.62 8.46 1.87
CA ASP A 568 -9.85 8.41 3.33
C ASP A 568 -9.13 9.54 4.10
N LEU A 569 -8.04 10.04 3.54
CA LEU A 569 -7.21 11.14 4.03
C LEU A 569 -7.54 12.49 3.43
N SER A 570 -8.51 12.51 2.53
CA SER A 570 -8.83 13.71 1.77
C SER A 570 -9.33 14.84 2.68
N LYS A 571 -9.06 16.07 2.25
CA LYS A 571 -9.42 17.28 3.01
C LYS A 571 -10.30 18.19 2.17
N ASN A 572 -11.48 18.51 2.68
CA ASN A 572 -12.36 19.51 2.09
C ASN A 572 -11.98 20.92 2.60
N ILE A 573 -11.20 21.64 1.80
CA ILE A 573 -10.69 22.96 2.17
C ILE A 573 -11.76 24.07 2.09
N ARG A 574 -12.91 23.81 1.45
CA ARG A 574 -14.02 24.76 1.40
C ARG A 574 -14.85 24.73 2.69
N GLU A 575 -14.98 23.56 3.29
CA GLU A 575 -15.81 23.33 4.48
C GLU A 575 -15.05 23.62 5.78
N PHE A 576 -13.80 23.18 5.89
CA PHE A 576 -13.03 23.25 7.14
C PHE A 576 -11.82 24.20 7.10
N GLY A 577 -11.62 24.90 5.98
CA GLY A 577 -10.40 25.67 5.74
C GLY A 577 -9.16 24.76 5.66
N ASN A 578 -7.97 25.31 5.96
CA ASN A 578 -6.71 24.56 5.90
C ASN A 578 -5.97 24.58 7.25
N ASN A 579 -6.67 24.21 8.32
CA ASN A 579 -6.17 24.29 9.69
C ASN A 579 -5.74 22.93 10.28
N GLU A 580 -5.67 21.88 9.45
CA GLU A 580 -5.16 20.56 9.87
C GLU A 580 -3.68 20.40 9.54
N PHE A 581 -2.85 20.36 10.59
CA PHE A 581 -1.39 20.33 10.51
C PHE A 581 -0.78 18.94 10.70
N GLU A 582 -1.62 17.91 10.86
CA GLU A 582 -1.17 16.54 11.04
C GLU A 582 -0.56 16.01 9.74
N LEU A 583 0.61 15.37 9.88
CA LEU A 583 1.33 14.76 8.78
C LEU A 583 0.64 13.45 8.38
N THR A 584 0.03 13.43 7.21
CA THR A 584 -0.69 12.27 6.66
C THR A 584 -0.11 11.86 5.32
N GLY A 585 -0.31 10.59 4.95
CA GLY A 585 0.06 10.04 3.65
C GLY A 585 1.26 9.08 3.66
N THR A 586 1.53 8.49 2.51
CA THR A 586 2.60 7.50 2.30
C THR A 586 3.97 8.17 2.35
N TRP A 587 4.79 7.87 3.37
CA TRP A 587 6.07 8.53 3.68
C TRP A 587 6.94 8.85 2.45
N GLN A 588 7.11 7.87 1.58
CA GLN A 588 7.92 7.99 0.36
C GLN A 588 7.42 9.12 -0.55
N PHE A 589 6.13 9.43 -0.57
CA PHE A 589 5.55 10.41 -1.50
C PHE A 589 5.14 11.72 -0.83
N ILE A 590 5.18 11.82 0.51
CA ILE A 590 4.94 13.09 1.22
C ILE A 590 5.91 14.16 0.73
N SER A 591 5.41 15.39 0.54
CA SER A 591 6.20 16.54 0.08
C SER A 591 7.37 16.86 1.03
N ALA A 592 8.45 17.41 0.46
CA ALA A 592 9.63 17.82 1.19
C ALA A 592 9.29 18.87 2.26
N ARG A 593 8.37 19.79 1.94
CA ARG A 593 7.92 20.84 2.84
C ARG A 593 7.24 20.28 4.09
N LEU A 594 6.30 19.34 3.91
CA LEU A 594 5.60 18.71 5.03
C LEU A 594 6.58 17.92 5.92
N LEU A 595 7.50 17.17 5.32
CA LEU A 595 8.50 16.36 6.05
C LEU A 595 9.56 17.20 6.78
N SER A 596 9.93 18.35 6.23
CA SER A 596 10.99 19.21 6.77
C SER A 596 10.48 20.27 7.74
N THR A 597 9.16 20.42 7.87
CA THR A 597 8.54 21.42 8.74
C THR A 597 8.96 21.21 10.19
N ARG A 598 9.42 22.30 10.84
CA ARG A 598 9.90 22.30 12.22
C ARG A 598 8.97 23.00 13.21
N THR A 599 7.84 23.53 12.74
CA THR A 599 6.85 24.16 13.60
C THR A 599 6.24 23.11 14.54
N PRO A 600 6.00 23.44 15.82
CA PRO A 600 5.36 22.52 16.77
C PRO A 600 3.97 22.07 16.34
N GLN A 601 3.25 22.90 15.58
CA GLN A 601 1.93 22.59 15.06
C GLN A 601 2.01 21.69 13.83
N GLY A 602 3.04 21.85 12.99
CA GLY A 602 3.14 21.22 11.67
C GLY A 602 2.83 22.21 10.56
N ALA A 603 2.64 21.70 9.35
CA ALA A 603 2.30 22.50 8.18
C ALA A 603 0.97 22.01 7.61
N PRO A 604 0.11 22.93 7.17
CA PRO A 604 -1.15 22.55 6.55
C PRO A 604 -0.86 21.97 5.16
N HIS A 605 -1.61 20.95 4.76
CA HIS A 605 -1.45 20.30 3.45
C HIS A 605 -2.03 21.20 2.36
N MET A 606 -1.33 21.35 1.23
CA MET A 606 -1.70 22.25 0.14
C MET A 606 -1.74 21.51 -1.19
N LEU A 607 -2.34 22.15 -2.20
CA LEU A 607 -2.34 21.65 -3.58
C LEU A 607 -0.92 21.30 -4.07
N ALA A 608 0.05 22.17 -3.76
CA ALA A 608 1.44 21.97 -4.15
C ALA A 608 2.03 20.67 -3.57
N ASP A 609 1.58 20.22 -2.40
CA ASP A 609 2.08 18.98 -1.79
C ASP A 609 1.53 17.75 -2.50
N ASP A 610 0.25 17.73 -2.88
CA ASP A 610 -0.31 16.63 -3.68
C ASP A 610 0.37 16.55 -5.06
N LEU A 611 0.64 17.71 -5.68
CA LEU A 611 1.39 17.76 -6.95
C LEU A 611 2.83 17.28 -6.79
N GLU A 612 3.49 17.62 -5.68
CA GLU A 612 4.82 17.09 -5.36
C GLU A 612 4.77 15.57 -5.15
N SER A 613 3.72 15.04 -4.54
CA SER A 613 3.52 13.59 -4.40
C SER A 613 3.39 12.89 -5.75
N PHE A 614 2.63 13.44 -6.71
CA PHE A 614 2.60 12.92 -8.09
C PHE A 614 3.98 12.93 -8.76
N TYR A 615 4.78 13.98 -8.53
CA TYR A 615 6.17 14.04 -9.02
C TYR A 615 7.02 12.92 -8.41
N HIS A 616 6.96 12.72 -7.08
CA HIS A 616 7.71 11.66 -6.40
C HIS A 616 7.29 10.27 -6.85
N VAL A 617 5.98 10.03 -7.08
CA VAL A 617 5.46 8.79 -7.66
C VAL A 617 6.09 8.52 -9.03
N LEU A 618 6.16 9.53 -9.90
CA LEU A 618 6.76 9.40 -11.23
C LEU A 618 8.27 9.14 -11.16
N CYS A 619 8.99 9.87 -10.31
CA CYS A 619 10.43 9.69 -10.13
C CYS A 619 10.76 8.31 -9.54
N TYR A 620 9.96 7.85 -8.58
CA TYR A 620 10.11 6.54 -7.96
C TYR A 620 9.85 5.40 -8.97
N LEU A 621 8.80 5.50 -9.79
CA LEU A 621 8.57 4.56 -10.90
C LEU A 621 9.70 4.57 -11.92
N THR A 622 10.25 5.74 -12.22
CA THR A 622 11.36 5.86 -13.16
C THR A 622 12.62 5.19 -12.62
N LEU A 623 12.86 5.25 -11.31
CA LEU A 623 13.99 4.58 -10.65
C LEU A 623 13.79 3.06 -10.50
N LEU A 624 12.56 2.58 -10.35
CA LEU A 624 12.31 1.15 -10.21
C LEU A 624 12.16 0.43 -11.54
N SER A 625 11.53 1.08 -12.51
CA SER A 625 11.05 0.43 -13.73
C SER A 625 11.42 1.19 -15.00
N GLY A 626 11.99 2.40 -14.87
CA GLY A 626 12.46 3.19 -15.99
C GLY A 626 13.83 2.75 -16.49
N GLN A 627 14.15 3.12 -17.73
CA GLN A 627 15.49 2.89 -18.28
C GLN A 627 16.46 3.95 -17.75
N HIS A 628 17.43 3.54 -16.93
CA HIS A 628 18.50 4.39 -16.43
C HIS A 628 19.83 3.64 -16.32
N ASN A 629 20.94 4.36 -16.10
CA ASN A 629 22.28 3.78 -16.00
C ASN A 629 22.78 3.64 -14.56
N LEU A 630 21.90 3.82 -13.58
CA LEU A 630 22.23 3.55 -12.19
C LEU A 630 22.42 2.04 -12.02
N SER A 631 23.48 1.66 -11.29
CA SER A 631 23.61 0.29 -10.82
C SER A 631 22.49 -0.02 -9.81
N PRO A 632 22.13 -1.30 -9.60
CA PRO A 632 21.14 -1.67 -8.58
C PRO A 632 21.46 -1.09 -7.19
N SER A 633 22.73 -1.07 -6.80
CA SER A 633 23.17 -0.47 -5.53
C SER A 633 23.00 1.05 -5.50
N ALA A 634 23.21 1.74 -6.63
CA ALA A 634 22.97 3.19 -6.73
C ALA A 634 21.47 3.51 -6.72
N VAL A 635 20.62 2.68 -7.34
CA VAL A 635 19.15 2.79 -7.24
C VAL A 635 18.71 2.60 -5.78
N PHE A 636 19.21 1.55 -5.12
CA PHE A 636 18.91 1.30 -3.71
C PHE A 636 19.33 2.46 -2.81
N ALA A 637 20.55 2.98 -2.99
CA ALA A 637 21.03 4.15 -2.25
C ALA A 637 20.16 5.38 -2.51
N GLN A 638 19.79 5.64 -3.78
CA GLN A 638 18.91 6.75 -4.14
C GLN A 638 17.52 6.60 -3.49
N ILE A 639 16.97 5.38 -3.47
CA ILE A 639 15.68 5.10 -2.84
C ILE A 639 15.76 5.31 -1.33
N SER A 640 16.80 4.77 -0.71
CA SER A 640 17.05 4.91 0.72
C SER A 640 17.19 6.38 1.12
N ASP A 641 18.06 7.12 0.43
CA ASP A 641 18.42 8.49 0.77
C ASP A 641 17.32 9.51 0.47
N VAL A 642 16.54 9.31 -0.61
CA VAL A 642 15.52 10.28 -1.01
C VAL A 642 14.14 9.95 -0.42
N TYR A 643 13.77 8.68 -0.41
CA TYR A 643 12.39 8.27 -0.14
C TYR A 643 12.21 7.58 1.22
N ASN A 644 13.25 6.93 1.77
CA ASN A 644 13.16 6.25 3.08
C ASN A 644 13.80 7.05 4.23
N ASP A 645 14.36 8.22 3.93
CA ASP A 645 15.01 9.13 4.86
C ASP A 645 14.03 9.58 5.96
N ARG A 646 14.30 9.18 7.21
CA ARG A 646 13.42 9.41 8.36
C ARG A 646 14.19 9.50 9.68
N TRP A 647 13.83 10.45 10.53
CA TRP A 647 14.33 10.59 11.89
C TRP A 647 13.29 11.24 12.80
N VAL A 648 13.52 11.24 14.12
CA VAL A 648 12.66 11.91 15.09
C VAL A 648 13.25 13.27 15.47
N TYR A 649 12.44 14.32 15.37
CA TYR A 649 12.78 15.67 15.82
C TYR A 649 11.70 16.16 16.79
N ARG A 650 12.09 16.41 18.05
CA ARG A 650 11.18 16.85 19.13
C ARG A 650 9.91 15.98 19.25
N GLY A 651 10.08 14.65 19.20
CA GLY A 651 8.98 13.69 19.31
C GLY A 651 8.12 13.52 18.05
N ARG A 652 8.42 14.21 16.95
CA ARG A 652 7.74 14.06 15.66
C ARG A 652 8.65 13.41 14.63
N MET A 653 8.08 12.59 13.76
CA MET A 653 8.78 12.08 12.59
C MET A 653 9.09 13.23 11.62
N ALA A 654 10.31 13.27 11.09
CA ALA A 654 10.80 14.26 10.15
C ALA A 654 11.67 13.61 9.06
N GLY A 655 11.77 14.28 7.90
CA GLY A 655 12.44 13.73 6.72
C GLY A 655 12.66 14.76 5.61
N GLY A 656 12.85 14.27 4.39
CA GLY A 656 12.70 15.07 3.17
C GLY A 656 13.89 15.97 2.80
N THR A 657 15.03 15.89 3.52
CA THR A 657 16.21 16.73 3.23
C THR A 657 16.66 16.59 1.77
N ARG A 658 16.72 15.34 1.28
CA ARG A 658 17.12 15.05 -0.11
C ARG A 658 16.03 15.38 -1.13
N LYS A 659 14.75 15.32 -0.76
CA LYS A 659 13.64 15.75 -1.63
C LYS A 659 13.68 17.25 -1.91
N ILE A 660 14.08 18.08 -0.94
CA ILE A 660 14.31 19.52 -1.19
C ILE A 660 15.35 19.71 -2.30
N GLY A 661 16.38 18.86 -2.32
CA GLY A 661 17.43 18.89 -3.36
C GLY A 661 16.93 18.57 -4.77
N CYS A 662 15.77 17.94 -4.94
CA CYS A 662 15.16 17.69 -6.24
C CYS A 662 14.58 18.98 -6.88
N PHE A 663 14.30 20.00 -6.07
CA PHE A 663 13.68 21.27 -6.49
C PHE A 663 14.59 22.49 -6.33
N LYS A 664 15.81 22.31 -5.81
CA LYS A 664 16.82 23.37 -5.81
C LYS A 664 17.41 23.48 -7.22
N ASP A 665 17.33 24.68 -7.80
CA ASP A 665 17.92 24.99 -9.10
C ASP A 665 19.36 24.46 -9.20
N ARG A 666 19.61 23.66 -10.24
CA ARG A 666 20.95 23.27 -10.68
C ARG A 666 21.35 24.07 -11.90
#